data_AF-A0A9W6VVV7-F1
#
_entry.id   AF-A0A9W6VVV7-F1
#
_cell.length_a   1.000
_cell.length_b   1.000
_cell.length_c   1.000
_cell.angle_alpha   90.00
_cell.angle_beta   90.00
_cell.angle_gamma   90.00
#
_symmetry.space_group_name_H-M   'P 1'
#
loop_
_entity.id
_entity.type
_entity.pdbx_description
1 polymer ?
#
loop_
_entity_poly.entity_id
_entity_poly.type
_entity_poly.pdbx_seq_one_letter_code
_entity_poly.pdbx_strand_id
1 'polypeptide(L)'
;MFYHGRMRWDALSLDGQEPGLFGQPVTVDTPEFRGITFHEIRAKSIINKVPGASRVPFTWTINPYRGCSHACVYCLFGDTPILMADGRAKPIRDIRVGDAIYGTEVKGAYRRYIVTEVLAHWKTVKPAYRIRLKDGTELIASGDHRFLSDRGWKYVTGTGGVGQRPHLTLNNKLMGMGGFATPPKKEADYRFGYLCGMLRGDANFGSYTASTGQRIYRFRLALVDQEALHRTRCFLEDFGVRTDEFLFQSATDTRREVRAIHNQTKAGNAAVRRLIAWPRIATDEWRKGFLAGIFDAEGSCSRGILRITNGDADLIQAITSSLEHFEFDYAIEAVERPRLRPLRVVRLRGGLAERMRFFHLTDPVISRKRNIEGVALKSSAELGVASVEAIGIDVPMYDITTGTGDFIANGVVSHNCFARGTHRYLDFDTGQDFDSQIVVKVNAPELVRRELAASRWAGEHIAMGTNVDCYQRAEGRYRLMPGIIEALRDHANPFSILTKGSLILRDLPLLEEAAERTEVGAAVSVGFVDKELWRLIEPGTPSPLKRLEVCATLVEHGIGCGVLMGPILPYLTDTPRQLDAAVRRIAEAGASSVSAIALHLRPGAREWFMRWLRECRPELVAPYERLYGRGAYVPKDYQRRISAKVAELAEKYGIGSRRNPRRLSAPPPPPAAPGPVAEQLPLL
;
A
#
# COMPACT_ATOMS: atom_id res chain seq x y z
N MET A 1 22.86 18.11 12.46
CA MET A 1 22.54 18.83 11.22
C MET A 1 21.18 18.31 10.76
N PHE A 2 20.11 18.95 11.22
CA PHE A 2 18.73 18.49 11.04
C PHE A 2 18.22 18.98 9.68
N TYR A 3 17.81 18.07 8.80
CA TYR A 3 17.14 18.43 7.55
C TYR A 3 15.75 19.00 7.89
N HIS A 4 15.64 20.32 7.92
CA HIS A 4 14.38 21.06 7.87
C HIS A 4 13.91 21.12 6.41
N GLY A 5 13.07 20.17 5.99
CA GLY A 5 12.25 20.34 4.81
C GLY A 5 11.10 21.30 5.13
N ARG A 6 11.23 22.59 4.77
CA ARG A 6 10.13 23.56 4.83
C ARG A 6 9.02 23.09 3.87
N MET A 7 7.92 22.56 4.40
CA MET A 7 6.63 22.54 3.68
C MET A 7 6.15 23.99 3.57
N ARG A 8 5.83 24.43 2.35
CA ARG A 8 5.52 25.82 2.02
C ARG A 8 4.00 26.02 2.05
N TRP A 9 3.46 26.45 3.17
CA TRP A 9 2.02 26.62 3.44
C TRP A 9 1.40 27.88 2.80
N ASP A 10 1.84 28.28 1.60
CA ASP A 10 1.53 29.61 1.02
C ASP A 10 0.29 29.64 0.10
N ALA A 11 -0.43 28.52 -0.10
CA ALA A 11 -1.52 28.42 -1.09
C ALA A 11 -2.95 28.35 -0.50
N LEU A 12 -3.17 28.89 0.71
CA LEU A 12 -4.50 29.04 1.31
C LEU A 12 -5.21 30.32 0.83
N SER A 13 -5.23 30.59 -0.48
CA SER A 13 -6.09 31.64 -1.05
C SER A 13 -7.04 31.06 -2.09
N LEU A 14 -8.32 31.07 -1.73
CA LEU A 14 -9.42 31.21 -2.68
C LEU A 14 -10.14 32.49 -2.28
N ASP A 15 -10.07 33.49 -3.16
CA ASP A 15 -10.80 34.76 -3.10
C ASP A 15 -10.80 35.46 -1.72
N GLY A 16 -9.63 35.95 -1.33
CA GLY A 16 -9.53 37.14 -0.47
C GLY A 16 -9.74 36.98 1.04
N GLN A 17 -9.52 35.81 1.65
CA GLN A 17 -9.41 35.68 3.11
C GLN A 17 -8.09 35.04 3.55
N GLU A 18 -7.39 35.70 4.49
CA GLU A 18 -6.04 35.38 4.98
C GLU A 18 -5.90 34.02 5.72
N PRO A 19 -4.71 33.41 5.73
CA PRO A 19 -4.45 32.09 6.29
C PRO A 19 -4.27 32.11 7.81
N GLY A 20 -5.22 31.51 8.54
CA GLY A 20 -5.10 31.39 9.99
C GLY A 20 -6.15 30.54 10.68
N LEU A 21 -6.67 29.47 10.06
CA LEU A 21 -7.80 28.70 10.60
C LEU A 21 -7.45 27.51 11.52
N PHE A 22 -6.17 27.20 11.73
CA PHE A 22 -5.73 26.01 12.47
C PHE A 22 -4.66 26.36 13.52
N GLY A 23 -4.76 25.78 14.73
CA GLY A 23 -3.59 25.64 15.61
C GLY A 23 -2.59 24.65 15.00
N GLN A 24 -1.33 24.66 15.43
CA GLN A 24 -0.33 23.71 14.91
C GLN A 24 -0.83 22.26 15.07
N PRO A 25 -0.95 21.48 13.98
CA PRO A 25 -1.44 20.11 14.04
C PRO A 25 -0.47 19.21 14.80
N VAL A 26 -1.00 18.31 15.62
CA VAL A 26 -0.24 17.22 16.25
C VAL A 26 -0.56 15.93 15.51
N THR A 27 0.46 15.34 14.87
CA THR A 27 0.32 14.05 14.19
C THR A 27 0.49 12.93 15.19
N VAL A 28 -0.51 12.06 15.31
CA VAL A 28 -0.52 10.94 16.27
C VAL A 28 -0.55 9.62 15.52
N ASP A 29 0.48 8.80 15.73
CA ASP A 29 0.47 7.39 15.34
C ASP A 29 -0.32 6.60 16.39
N THR A 30 -1.34 5.86 15.96
CA THR A 30 -2.25 5.16 16.86
C THR A 30 -2.17 3.66 16.60
N PRO A 31 -1.55 2.88 17.52
CA PRO A 31 -1.36 1.44 17.35
C PRO A 31 -2.65 0.64 17.10
N GLU A 32 -3.79 1.16 17.55
CA GLU A 32 -5.15 0.59 17.38
C GLU A 32 -5.73 0.80 15.98
N PHE A 33 -5.24 1.80 15.22
CA PHE A 33 -5.69 2.16 13.88
C PHE A 33 -4.54 2.10 12.86
N ARG A 34 -3.85 0.94 12.82
CA ARG A 34 -2.72 0.74 11.92
C ARG A 34 -3.07 1.06 10.45
N GLY A 35 -2.25 1.90 9.84
CA GLY A 35 -2.46 2.41 8.47
C GLY A 35 -3.35 3.65 8.39
N ILE A 36 -3.71 4.27 9.52
CA ILE A 36 -4.39 5.56 9.60
C ILE A 36 -3.55 6.49 10.47
N THR A 37 -3.14 7.61 9.90
CA THR A 37 -2.53 8.75 10.60
C THR A 37 -3.62 9.72 11.00
N PHE A 38 -3.67 10.07 12.29
CA PHE A 38 -4.56 11.12 12.75
C PHE A 38 -3.81 12.44 12.85
N HIS A 39 -4.39 13.49 12.28
CA HIS A 39 -3.92 14.86 12.45
C HIS A 39 -4.87 15.56 13.41
N GLU A 40 -4.46 15.61 14.68
CA GLU A 40 -5.23 16.29 15.71
C GLU A 40 -5.06 17.80 15.55
N ILE A 41 -6.19 18.47 15.34
CA ILE A 41 -6.25 19.92 15.24
C ILE A 41 -7.18 20.47 16.31
N ARG A 42 -6.83 21.64 16.83
CA ARG A 42 -7.76 22.49 17.57
C ARG A 42 -8.41 23.45 16.58
N ALA A 43 -9.67 23.21 16.25
CA ALA A 43 -10.42 24.06 15.34
C ALA A 43 -10.84 25.37 16.02
N LYS A 44 -10.97 26.45 15.23
CA LYS A 44 -11.53 27.72 15.70
C LYS A 44 -13.06 27.71 15.73
N SER A 45 -13.69 26.94 14.82
CA SER A 45 -15.13 26.76 14.74
C SER A 45 -15.55 25.37 14.25
N ILE A 46 -16.78 24.94 14.57
CA ILE A 46 -17.28 23.60 14.26
C ILE A 46 -18.66 23.58 13.58
N ILE A 47 -19.53 24.57 13.82
CA ILE A 47 -20.85 24.69 13.17
C ILE A 47 -20.68 25.46 11.86
N ASN A 48 -20.87 24.78 10.73
CA ASN A 48 -20.62 25.34 9.40
C ASN A 48 -21.92 25.58 8.64
N LYS A 49 -22.04 26.75 8.01
CA LYS A 49 -23.16 27.04 7.11
C LYS A 49 -22.96 26.32 5.78
N VAL A 50 -23.98 25.64 5.31
CA VAL A 50 -23.98 24.98 4.00
C VAL A 50 -24.17 26.06 2.92
N PRO A 51 -23.33 26.09 1.86
CA PRO A 51 -23.50 27.06 0.77
C PRO A 51 -24.86 26.91 0.10
N GLY A 52 -25.55 28.03 -0.18
CA GLY A 52 -26.91 28.03 -0.74
C GLY A 52 -27.05 27.37 -2.12
N ALA A 53 -25.94 27.18 -2.85
CA ALA A 53 -25.91 26.40 -4.09
C ALA A 53 -26.08 24.87 -3.87
N SER A 54 -25.94 24.40 -2.63
CA SER A 54 -26.08 22.99 -2.27
C SER A 54 -27.55 22.61 -2.19
N ARG A 55 -27.96 21.60 -2.98
CA ARG A 55 -29.35 21.12 -3.01
C ARG A 55 -29.62 20.12 -1.89
N VAL A 56 -29.49 20.55 -0.64
CA VAL A 56 -29.72 19.74 0.57
C VAL A 56 -30.76 20.41 1.48
N PRO A 57 -31.54 19.64 2.26
CA PRO A 57 -32.67 20.18 3.03
C PRO A 57 -32.27 20.81 4.39
N PHE A 58 -30.99 21.13 4.60
CA PHE A 58 -30.47 21.65 5.87
C PHE A 58 -29.47 22.79 5.64
N THR A 59 -29.40 23.71 6.60
CA THR A 59 -28.60 24.94 6.51
C THR A 59 -27.27 24.84 7.24
N TRP A 60 -27.16 23.98 8.26
CA TRP A 60 -26.00 23.91 9.14
C TRP A 60 -25.47 22.48 9.28
N THR A 61 -24.15 22.34 9.46
CA THR A 61 -23.50 21.04 9.63
C THR A 61 -22.34 21.04 10.61
N ILE A 62 -22.20 19.92 11.33
CA ILE A 62 -21.03 19.62 12.16
C ILE A 62 -20.26 18.46 11.51
N ASN A 63 -18.96 18.65 11.33
CA ASN A 63 -18.05 17.63 10.83
C ASN A 63 -16.81 17.54 11.75
N PRO A 64 -16.76 16.57 12.68
CA PRO A 64 -15.64 16.39 13.61
C PRO A 64 -14.40 15.78 12.93
N TYR A 65 -14.60 15.10 11.80
CA TYR A 65 -13.55 14.42 11.04
C TYR A 65 -13.43 14.95 9.61
N ARG A 66 -12.24 14.82 9.02
CA ARG A 66 -11.97 14.98 7.57
C ARG A 66 -11.12 13.77 7.12
N GLY A 67 -11.52 13.06 6.07
CA GLY A 67 -10.99 11.73 5.70
C GLY A 67 -11.89 10.57 6.22
N CYS A 68 -11.91 9.42 5.54
CA CYS A 68 -12.81 8.27 5.72
C CYS A 68 -12.09 6.91 5.70
N SER A 69 -11.93 6.22 6.83
CA SER A 69 -11.17 4.94 6.93
C SER A 69 -11.69 3.66 6.23
N HIS A 70 -12.50 3.75 5.18
CA HIS A 70 -13.30 2.62 4.65
C HIS A 70 -12.74 1.88 3.41
N ALA A 71 -11.50 2.11 2.97
CA ALA A 71 -10.92 1.36 1.84
C ALA A 71 -9.42 1.05 1.96
N CYS A 72 -9.05 -0.23 2.10
CA CYS A 72 -7.66 -0.69 1.92
C CYS A 72 -7.59 -2.23 1.87
N VAL A 73 -7.26 -2.93 0.76
CA VAL A 73 -7.05 -4.41 0.85
C VAL A 73 -6.19 -5.07 -0.26
N TYR A 74 -4.85 -4.95 -0.21
CA TYR A 74 -3.93 -5.96 -0.78
C TYR A 74 -2.81 -6.14 0.23
N CYS A 75 -2.61 -7.30 0.86
CA CYS A 75 -1.58 -7.43 1.90
C CYS A 75 -0.86 -8.78 1.88
N LEU A 76 0.42 -8.78 2.26
CA LEU A 76 1.32 -9.94 2.38
C LEU A 76 1.78 -10.13 3.82
N PHE A 77 2.17 -11.34 4.20
CA PHE A 77 2.75 -11.59 5.52
C PHE A 77 4.10 -10.90 5.70
N GLY A 78 4.41 -10.47 6.93
CA GLY A 78 5.56 -9.60 7.22
C GLY A 78 6.93 -10.17 6.83
N ASP A 79 7.09 -11.49 6.88
CA ASP A 79 8.33 -12.17 6.49
C ASP A 79 8.47 -12.38 4.98
N THR A 80 7.47 -11.99 4.19
CA THR A 80 7.54 -12.14 2.72
C THR A 80 8.70 -11.33 2.17
N PRO A 81 9.69 -11.97 1.54
CA PRO A 81 10.87 -11.25 1.08
C PRO A 81 10.59 -10.48 -0.22
N ILE A 82 10.98 -9.22 -0.24
CA ILE A 82 10.86 -8.30 -1.38
C ILE A 82 12.22 -8.14 -2.05
N LEU A 83 12.24 -8.15 -3.39
CA LEU A 83 13.47 -7.97 -4.14
C LEU A 83 13.91 -6.51 -4.19
N MET A 84 15.02 -6.22 -3.52
CA MET A 84 15.68 -4.93 -3.48
C MET A 84 16.43 -4.64 -4.78
N ALA A 85 16.64 -3.36 -5.11
CA ALA A 85 17.33 -2.93 -6.34
C ALA A 85 18.78 -3.45 -6.46
N ASP A 86 19.44 -3.69 -5.33
CA ASP A 86 20.77 -4.31 -5.24
C ASP A 86 20.76 -5.83 -5.48
N GLY A 87 19.58 -6.41 -5.71
CA GLY A 87 19.38 -7.84 -5.93
C GLY A 87 19.36 -8.68 -4.65
N ARG A 88 19.26 -8.06 -3.46
CA ARG A 88 19.00 -8.76 -2.18
C ARG A 88 17.50 -8.91 -1.94
N ALA A 89 17.18 -9.75 -0.97
CA ALA A 89 15.85 -9.88 -0.41
C ALA A 89 15.77 -9.14 0.94
N LYS A 90 14.66 -8.43 1.18
CA LYS A 90 14.35 -7.80 2.47
C LYS A 90 12.90 -8.10 2.85
N PRO A 91 12.60 -8.53 4.09
CA PRO A 91 11.22 -8.78 4.50
C PRO A 91 10.34 -7.54 4.29
N ILE A 92 9.10 -7.72 3.81
CA ILE A 92 8.20 -6.60 3.54
C ILE A 92 7.98 -5.71 4.77
N ARG A 93 7.92 -6.29 5.99
CA ARG A 93 7.80 -5.52 7.24
C ARG A 93 8.95 -4.55 7.50
N ASP A 94 10.11 -4.83 6.93
CA ASP A 94 11.35 -4.07 7.14
C ASP A 94 11.59 -3.05 6.02
N ILE A 95 10.80 -3.10 4.94
CA ILE A 95 10.82 -2.11 3.87
C ILE A 95 10.47 -0.73 4.44
N ARG A 96 11.10 0.31 3.88
CA ARG A 96 10.89 1.72 4.22
C ARG A 96 10.55 2.52 2.97
N VAL A 97 9.81 3.60 3.15
CA VAL A 97 9.60 4.60 2.08
C VAL A 97 10.97 5.13 1.65
N GLY A 98 11.17 5.25 0.34
CA GLY A 98 12.46 5.59 -0.26
C GLY A 98 13.35 4.39 -0.58
N ASP A 99 13.03 3.18 -0.10
CA ASP A 99 13.78 1.99 -0.51
C ASP A 99 13.65 1.76 -2.02
N ALA A 100 14.76 1.50 -2.69
CA ALA A 100 14.77 1.11 -4.11
C ALA A 100 14.59 -0.41 -4.22
N ILE A 101 13.56 -0.84 -4.97
CA ILE A 101 13.18 -2.24 -5.17
C ILE A 101 12.90 -2.54 -6.64
N TYR A 102 12.76 -3.82 -6.98
CA TYR A 102 12.31 -4.19 -8.33
C TYR A 102 10.79 -4.30 -8.41
N GLY A 103 10.24 -3.64 -9.41
CA GLY A 103 8.95 -3.94 -10.00
C GLY A 103 9.12 -4.32 -11.47
N THR A 104 8.06 -4.16 -12.24
CA THR A 104 8.06 -4.52 -13.66
C THR A 104 7.30 -3.52 -14.52
N GLU A 105 7.69 -3.43 -15.79
CA GLU A 105 7.08 -2.54 -16.78
C GLU A 105 6.98 -3.26 -18.13
N VAL A 106 5.91 -3.01 -18.90
CA VAL A 106 5.77 -3.54 -20.25
C VAL A 106 6.52 -2.63 -21.23
N LYS A 107 7.59 -3.15 -21.85
CA LYS A 107 8.35 -2.45 -22.90
C LYS A 107 8.37 -3.26 -24.19
N GLY A 108 7.68 -2.76 -25.21
CA GLY A 108 7.45 -3.48 -26.45
C GLY A 108 6.63 -4.75 -26.20
N ALA A 109 7.08 -5.88 -26.74
CA ALA A 109 6.39 -7.17 -26.57
C ALA A 109 6.63 -7.87 -25.21
N TYR A 110 7.48 -7.32 -24.34
CA TYR A 110 7.92 -8.01 -23.12
C TYR A 110 7.72 -7.16 -21.87
N ARG A 111 7.26 -7.80 -20.78
CA ARG A 111 7.38 -7.25 -19.43
C ARG A 111 8.83 -7.40 -18.95
N ARG A 112 9.40 -6.37 -18.32
CA ARG A 112 10.80 -6.32 -17.90
C ARG A 112 10.90 -5.87 -16.45
N TYR A 113 11.93 -6.34 -15.74
CA TYR A 113 12.25 -5.85 -14.40
C TYR A 113 12.79 -4.42 -14.48
N ILE A 114 12.30 -3.53 -13.63
CA ILE A 114 12.78 -2.15 -13.55
C ILE A 114 12.91 -1.72 -12.09
N VAL A 115 13.86 -0.84 -11.79
CA VAL A 115 14.03 -0.30 -10.44
C VAL A 115 12.97 0.76 -10.18
N THR A 116 12.33 0.68 -9.01
CA THR A 116 11.29 1.60 -8.58
C THR A 116 11.48 1.93 -7.10
N GLU A 117 10.93 3.07 -6.67
CA GLU A 117 10.96 3.51 -5.29
C GLU A 117 9.71 3.05 -4.55
N VAL A 118 9.87 2.69 -3.28
CA VAL A 118 8.76 2.48 -2.34
C VAL A 118 8.20 3.83 -1.93
N LEU A 119 6.95 4.09 -2.27
CA LEU A 119 6.25 5.35 -2.04
C LEU A 119 5.46 5.34 -0.73
N ALA A 120 5.00 4.17 -0.28
CA ALA A 120 4.26 4.00 0.96
C ALA A 120 4.43 2.58 1.51
N HIS A 121 4.28 2.41 2.82
CA HIS A 121 4.35 1.12 3.50
C HIS A 121 3.42 1.14 4.73
N TRP A 122 2.56 0.13 4.87
CA TRP A 122 1.62 0.06 5.98
C TRP A 122 1.33 -1.38 6.41
N LYS A 123 0.61 -1.51 7.52
CA LYS A 123 0.29 -2.76 8.19
C LYS A 123 -1.20 -2.85 8.49
N THR A 124 -1.78 -4.03 8.34
CA THR A 124 -3.17 -4.36 8.68
C THR A 124 -3.25 -5.74 9.35
N VAL A 125 -4.43 -6.14 9.84
CA VAL A 125 -4.67 -7.48 10.40
C VAL A 125 -5.89 -8.06 9.70
N LYS A 126 -5.73 -9.22 9.03
CA LYS A 126 -6.75 -9.82 8.16
C LYS A 126 -6.64 -11.34 8.08
N PRO A 127 -7.70 -12.04 7.64
CA PRO A 127 -7.65 -13.47 7.37
C PRO A 127 -6.55 -13.80 6.35
N ALA A 128 -5.73 -14.79 6.68
CA ALA A 128 -4.59 -15.18 5.88
C ALA A 128 -4.84 -16.43 5.06
N TYR A 129 -4.24 -16.44 3.88
CA TYR A 129 -4.22 -17.58 2.97
C TYR A 129 -2.78 -17.90 2.62
N ARG A 130 -2.44 -19.17 2.75
CA ARG A 130 -1.18 -19.74 2.30
C ARG A 130 -1.33 -20.18 0.85
N ILE A 131 -0.44 -19.70 -0.01
CA ILE A 131 -0.33 -20.09 -1.42
C ILE A 131 0.97 -20.88 -1.56
N ARG A 132 0.88 -22.14 -2.01
CA ARG A 132 2.04 -22.96 -2.34
C ARG A 132 2.14 -23.13 -3.84
N LEU A 133 3.34 -22.98 -4.39
CA LEU A 133 3.64 -23.23 -5.79
C LEU A 133 4.38 -24.56 -5.95
N LYS A 134 4.36 -25.13 -7.16
CA LYS A 134 4.97 -26.44 -7.45
C LYS A 134 6.50 -26.46 -7.27
N ASP A 135 7.16 -25.33 -7.44
CA ASP A 135 8.61 -25.19 -7.19
C ASP A 135 8.98 -25.08 -5.69
N GLY A 136 7.99 -25.19 -4.78
CA GLY A 136 8.17 -25.06 -3.34
C GLY A 136 8.06 -23.63 -2.81
N THR A 137 7.87 -22.62 -3.67
CA THR A 137 7.63 -21.25 -3.22
C THR A 137 6.36 -21.17 -2.39
N GLU A 138 6.47 -20.61 -1.18
CA GLU A 138 5.34 -20.33 -0.29
C GLU A 138 5.16 -18.82 -0.12
N LEU A 139 3.91 -18.37 -0.20
CA LEU A 139 3.49 -16.99 0.06
C LEU A 139 2.31 -17.01 1.03
N ILE A 140 2.24 -16.03 1.92
CA ILE A 140 1.07 -15.81 2.77
C ILE A 140 0.52 -14.43 2.47
N ALA A 141 -0.76 -14.35 2.12
CA ALA A 141 -1.40 -13.14 1.66
C ALA A 141 -2.87 -13.05 2.09
N SER A 142 -3.44 -11.83 2.04
CA SER A 142 -4.89 -11.64 2.22
C SER A 142 -5.65 -12.23 1.02
N GLY A 143 -6.89 -12.67 1.23
CA GLY A 143 -7.72 -13.24 0.14
C GLY A 143 -7.95 -12.27 -1.04
N ASP A 144 -7.87 -10.97 -0.78
CA ASP A 144 -8.02 -9.92 -1.78
C ASP A 144 -6.70 -9.55 -2.47
N HIS A 145 -5.55 -10.09 -2.04
CA HIS A 145 -4.26 -9.84 -2.66
C HIS A 145 -4.23 -10.36 -4.10
N ARG A 146 -3.48 -9.72 -5.01
CA ARG A 146 -3.39 -10.14 -6.42
C ARG A 146 -1.97 -10.50 -6.83
N PHE A 147 -1.84 -11.61 -7.55
CA PHE A 147 -0.60 -12.00 -8.22
C PHE A 147 -0.78 -12.01 -9.73
N LEU A 148 0.28 -11.70 -10.47
CA LEU A 148 0.26 -11.79 -11.92
C LEU A 148 0.38 -13.27 -12.31
N SER A 149 -0.58 -13.77 -13.08
CA SER A 149 -0.51 -15.10 -13.70
C SER A 149 -0.30 -15.01 -15.21
N ASP A 150 -0.02 -16.15 -15.82
CA ASP A 150 -0.03 -16.37 -17.26
C ASP A 150 -1.36 -15.94 -17.93
N ARG A 151 -2.45 -15.87 -17.16
CA ARG A 151 -3.78 -15.43 -17.59
C ARG A 151 -4.20 -14.09 -16.96
N GLY A 152 -3.24 -13.22 -16.66
CA GLY A 152 -3.45 -11.91 -16.08
C GLY A 152 -3.52 -11.92 -14.54
N TRP A 153 -3.93 -10.80 -13.94
CA TRP A 153 -4.01 -10.66 -12.50
C TRP A 153 -5.10 -11.55 -11.88
N LYS A 154 -4.77 -12.26 -10.80
CA LYS A 154 -5.70 -13.12 -10.07
C LYS A 154 -5.67 -12.81 -8.58
N TYR A 155 -6.85 -12.70 -7.97
CA TYR A 155 -7.03 -12.62 -6.53
C TYR A 155 -6.63 -13.94 -5.86
N VAL A 156 -6.16 -13.90 -4.62
CA VAL A 156 -5.83 -15.12 -3.88
C VAL A 156 -7.08 -16.00 -3.71
N THR A 157 -8.23 -15.42 -3.34
CA THR A 157 -9.49 -16.16 -3.22
C THR A 157 -10.60 -15.57 -4.08
N GLY A 158 -11.55 -16.42 -4.50
CA GLY A 158 -12.80 -16.00 -5.14
C GLY A 158 -13.86 -15.57 -4.12
N THR A 159 -14.99 -15.06 -4.62
CA THR A 159 -16.12 -14.61 -3.77
C THR A 159 -17.25 -15.64 -3.63
N GLY A 160 -17.23 -16.75 -4.39
CA GLY A 160 -18.33 -17.71 -4.53
C GLY A 160 -19.55 -17.09 -5.23
N GLY A 161 -20.30 -17.86 -6.04
CA GLY A 161 -21.53 -17.39 -6.71
C GLY A 161 -21.39 -16.99 -8.20
N VAL A 162 -22.47 -16.44 -8.77
CA VAL A 162 -22.57 -16.05 -10.19
C VAL A 162 -21.89 -14.69 -10.39
N GLY A 163 -20.72 -14.68 -11.04
CA GLY A 163 -19.89 -13.46 -11.18
C GLY A 163 -18.56 -13.52 -10.41
N GLN A 164 -18.08 -14.73 -10.11
CA GLN A 164 -16.84 -14.98 -9.38
C GLN A 164 -15.65 -14.20 -9.95
N ARG A 165 -15.03 -13.35 -9.12
CA ARG A 165 -13.83 -12.60 -9.52
C ARG A 165 -12.71 -13.56 -9.96
N PRO A 166 -11.84 -13.15 -10.91
CA PRO A 166 -10.70 -13.96 -11.33
C PRO A 166 -9.78 -14.23 -10.15
N HIS A 167 -9.70 -15.48 -9.69
CA HIS A 167 -8.91 -15.86 -8.53
C HIS A 167 -7.97 -17.02 -8.88
N LEU A 168 -7.03 -17.29 -7.97
CA LEU A 168 -6.09 -18.38 -8.10
C LEU A 168 -6.82 -19.72 -8.02
N THR A 169 -6.54 -20.56 -9.01
CA THR A 169 -6.94 -21.96 -9.11
C THR A 169 -5.69 -22.79 -9.37
N LEU A 170 -5.77 -24.10 -9.18
CA LEU A 170 -4.66 -25.02 -9.45
C LEU A 170 -4.21 -25.04 -10.92
N ASN A 171 -5.00 -24.46 -11.82
CA ASN A 171 -4.70 -24.32 -13.25
C ASN A 171 -3.92 -23.04 -13.58
N ASN A 172 -3.65 -22.16 -12.61
CA ASN A 172 -2.91 -20.93 -12.85
C ASN A 172 -1.41 -21.12 -12.64
N LYS A 173 -0.61 -20.42 -13.46
CA LYS A 173 0.83 -20.32 -13.28
C LYS A 173 1.19 -18.86 -12.99
N LEU A 174 1.85 -18.60 -11.86
CA LEU A 174 2.30 -17.25 -11.52
C LEU A 174 3.48 -16.80 -12.39
N MET A 175 3.62 -15.50 -12.54
CA MET A 175 4.68 -14.87 -13.31
C MET A 175 5.81 -14.44 -12.40
N GLY A 176 7.05 -14.83 -12.71
CA GLY A 176 8.18 -14.60 -11.81
C GLY A 176 9.43 -15.40 -12.15
N MET A 177 10.43 -15.28 -11.29
CA MET A 177 11.68 -16.04 -11.34
C MET A 177 11.73 -17.25 -10.40
N GLY A 178 10.76 -17.36 -9.48
CA GLY A 178 10.72 -18.39 -8.45
C GLY A 178 11.37 -18.00 -7.13
N GLY A 179 11.08 -18.79 -6.10
CA GLY A 179 11.35 -18.48 -4.70
C GLY A 179 12.79 -18.08 -4.41
N PHE A 180 12.97 -17.18 -3.43
CA PHE A 180 14.30 -16.74 -3.02
C PHE A 180 14.96 -17.79 -2.14
N ALA A 181 16.23 -18.09 -2.42
CA ALA A 181 17.04 -18.93 -1.54
C ALA A 181 17.30 -18.23 -0.20
N THR A 182 17.42 -19.01 0.86
CA THR A 182 17.76 -18.50 2.19
C THR A 182 19.17 -17.87 2.17
N PRO A 183 19.33 -16.61 2.61
CA PRO A 183 20.63 -15.96 2.66
C PRO A 183 21.56 -16.61 3.70
N PRO A 184 22.89 -16.44 3.56
CA PRO A 184 23.85 -16.93 4.54
C PRO A 184 23.71 -16.20 5.88
N LYS A 185 24.05 -16.88 6.98
CA LYS A 185 24.02 -16.30 8.33
C LYS A 185 25.17 -15.30 8.56
N LYS A 186 26.21 -15.35 7.72
CA LYS A 186 27.40 -14.46 7.76
C LYS A 186 28.17 -14.52 9.08
N GLU A 187 28.13 -15.68 9.71
CA GLU A 187 28.93 -16.05 10.89
C GLU A 187 30.41 -16.31 10.48
N ALA A 188 31.24 -16.74 11.42
CA ALA A 188 32.68 -16.88 11.23
C ALA A 188 33.05 -17.72 9.98
N ASP A 189 32.41 -18.88 9.80
CA ASP A 189 32.66 -19.78 8.66
C ASP A 189 32.42 -19.12 7.30
N TYR A 190 31.32 -18.37 7.16
CA TYR A 190 31.05 -17.60 5.95
C TYR A 190 32.14 -16.56 5.70
N ARG A 191 32.58 -15.86 6.74
CA ARG A 191 33.63 -14.83 6.62
C ARG A 191 34.96 -15.46 6.22
N PHE A 192 35.33 -16.62 6.79
CA PHE A 192 36.51 -17.38 6.37
C PHE A 192 36.41 -17.83 4.91
N GLY A 193 35.25 -18.35 4.50
CA GLY A 193 34.98 -18.71 3.11
C GLY A 193 35.17 -17.51 2.18
N TYR A 194 34.52 -16.39 2.50
CA TYR A 194 34.60 -15.16 1.71
C TYR A 194 36.03 -14.64 1.57
N LEU A 195 36.78 -14.57 2.67
CA LEU A 195 38.20 -14.20 2.65
C LEU A 195 39.02 -15.18 1.81
N CYS A 196 38.75 -16.48 1.91
CA CYS A 196 39.45 -17.50 1.13
C CYS A 196 39.22 -17.32 -0.38
N GLY A 197 37.97 -17.17 -0.81
CA GLY A 197 37.64 -16.95 -2.23
C GLY A 197 38.19 -15.63 -2.76
N MET A 198 37.98 -14.54 -2.03
CA MET A 198 38.41 -13.20 -2.44
C MET A 198 39.93 -13.07 -2.55
N LEU A 199 40.65 -13.45 -1.49
CA LEU A 199 42.09 -13.21 -1.42
C LEU A 199 42.88 -14.19 -2.28
N ARG A 200 42.38 -15.42 -2.52
CA ARG A 200 43.02 -16.34 -3.45
C ARG A 200 42.77 -15.98 -4.91
N GLY A 201 41.66 -15.31 -5.23
CA GLY A 201 41.40 -14.76 -6.55
C GLY A 201 42.30 -13.56 -6.86
N ASP A 202 42.24 -12.51 -6.03
CA ASP A 202 42.78 -11.20 -6.42
C ASP A 202 43.93 -10.65 -5.56
N ALA A 203 44.25 -11.28 -4.41
CA ALA A 203 45.31 -10.73 -3.54
C ALA A 203 46.72 -11.12 -3.99
N ASN A 204 47.64 -10.18 -3.83
CA ASN A 204 49.06 -10.38 -4.08
C ASN A 204 49.81 -10.57 -2.75
N PHE A 205 50.49 -11.71 -2.63
CA PHE A 205 51.42 -12.00 -1.54
C PHE A 205 52.88 -11.95 -2.02
N GLY A 206 53.79 -11.48 -1.17
CA GLY A 206 55.22 -11.48 -1.47
C GLY A 206 56.08 -11.06 -0.29
N SER A 207 57.38 -10.95 -0.53
CA SER A 207 58.32 -10.30 0.37
C SER A 207 59.48 -9.72 -0.43
N TYR A 208 60.12 -8.67 0.06
CA TYR A 208 61.32 -8.10 -0.52
C TYR A 208 62.26 -7.63 0.58
N THR A 209 63.54 -7.54 0.28
CA THR A 209 64.54 -6.98 1.19
C THR A 209 64.66 -5.48 0.90
N ALA A 210 64.43 -4.64 1.91
CA ALA A 210 64.65 -3.20 1.79
C ALA A 210 66.14 -2.89 1.65
N SER A 211 66.47 -1.68 1.19
CA SER A 211 67.85 -1.17 1.13
C SER A 211 68.55 -1.18 2.49
N THR A 212 67.80 -1.17 3.60
CA THR A 212 68.28 -1.30 4.98
C THR A 212 68.64 -2.74 5.38
N GLY A 213 68.49 -3.73 4.48
CA GLY A 213 68.67 -5.15 4.78
C GLY A 213 67.48 -5.81 5.47
N GLN A 214 66.47 -5.04 5.90
CA GLN A 214 65.27 -5.56 6.55
C GLN A 214 64.36 -6.29 5.55
N ARG A 215 63.89 -7.49 5.89
CA ARG A 215 62.88 -8.22 5.11
C ARG A 215 61.48 -7.64 5.37
N ILE A 216 60.87 -7.10 4.33
CA ILE A 216 59.49 -6.60 4.35
C ILE A 216 58.57 -7.64 3.72
N TYR A 217 57.45 -7.95 4.38
CA TYR A 217 56.42 -8.85 3.87
C TYR A 217 55.37 -8.02 3.14
N ARG A 218 54.65 -8.60 2.17
CA ARG A 218 53.63 -7.88 1.41
C ARG A 218 52.39 -8.74 1.25
N PHE A 219 51.31 -8.30 1.87
CA PHE A 219 49.94 -8.65 1.49
C PHE A 219 49.33 -7.39 0.88
N ARG A 220 48.71 -7.50 -0.30
CA ARG A 220 47.97 -6.41 -0.93
C ARG A 220 46.76 -6.95 -1.68
N LEU A 221 45.60 -6.34 -1.47
CA LEU A 221 44.41 -6.53 -2.29
C LEU A 221 44.06 -5.17 -2.91
N ALA A 222 43.94 -5.11 -4.23
CA ALA A 222 43.64 -3.88 -4.96
C ALA A 222 42.41 -4.12 -5.84
N LEU A 223 41.33 -3.36 -5.61
CA LEU A 223 40.04 -3.58 -6.27
C LEU A 223 39.46 -2.26 -6.79
N VAL A 224 38.73 -2.37 -7.90
CA VAL A 224 37.89 -1.28 -8.43
C VAL A 224 36.60 -1.16 -7.62
N ASP A 225 36.03 -2.29 -7.19
CA ASP A 225 34.77 -2.32 -6.47
C ASP A 225 35.02 -2.13 -4.95
N GLN A 226 34.78 -0.91 -4.47
CA GLN A 226 35.09 -0.53 -3.09
C GLN A 226 34.25 -1.29 -2.05
N GLU A 227 33.03 -1.72 -2.41
CA GLU A 227 32.18 -2.56 -1.57
C GLU A 227 32.89 -3.87 -1.17
N ALA A 228 33.58 -4.50 -2.14
CA ALA A 228 34.35 -5.73 -1.93
C ALA A 228 35.62 -5.50 -1.13
N LEU A 229 36.32 -4.39 -1.38
CA LEU A 229 37.51 -4.00 -0.62
C LEU A 229 37.16 -3.73 0.85
N HIS A 230 36.10 -2.95 1.08
CA HIS A 230 35.60 -2.61 2.41
C HIS A 230 35.14 -3.84 3.18
N ARG A 231 34.30 -4.71 2.59
CA ARG A 231 33.86 -5.96 3.22
C ARG A 231 35.05 -6.85 3.61
N THR A 232 36.04 -6.96 2.72
CA THR A 232 37.25 -7.74 2.97
C THR A 232 38.06 -7.17 4.13
N ARG A 233 38.23 -5.85 4.18
CA ARG A 233 38.89 -5.16 5.28
C ARG A 233 38.19 -5.39 6.61
N CYS A 234 36.87 -5.21 6.67
CA CYS A 234 36.09 -5.45 7.90
C CYS A 234 36.23 -6.89 8.40
N PHE A 235 36.13 -7.89 7.51
CA PHE A 235 36.32 -9.29 7.91
C PHE A 235 37.75 -9.58 8.38
N LEU A 236 38.78 -8.97 7.78
CA LEU A 236 40.15 -9.09 8.27
C LEU A 236 40.32 -8.46 9.65
N GLU A 237 39.74 -7.27 9.88
CA GLU A 237 39.76 -6.57 11.17
C GLU A 237 39.03 -7.37 12.27
N ASP A 238 37.87 -7.98 11.96
CA ASP A 238 37.13 -8.86 12.87
C ASP A 238 37.99 -10.03 13.39
N PHE A 239 38.94 -10.49 12.57
CA PHE A 239 39.89 -11.55 12.92
C PHE A 239 41.28 -11.02 13.35
N GLY A 240 41.35 -9.73 13.73
CA GLY A 240 42.55 -9.11 14.31
C GLY A 240 43.65 -8.77 13.30
N VAL A 241 43.36 -8.79 12.00
CA VAL A 241 44.31 -8.40 10.95
C VAL A 241 44.04 -6.97 10.52
N ARG A 242 44.83 -6.03 11.02
CA ARG A 242 44.78 -4.63 10.59
C ARG A 242 45.40 -4.45 9.21
N THR A 243 44.79 -3.61 8.39
CA THR A 243 45.30 -3.24 7.06
C THR A 243 45.22 -1.74 6.85
N ASP A 244 46.24 -1.18 6.23
CA ASP A 244 46.24 0.22 5.80
C ASP A 244 45.60 0.32 4.41
N GLU A 245 44.84 1.39 4.17
CA GLU A 245 44.15 1.64 2.89
C GLU A 245 44.72 2.85 2.18
N PHE A 246 44.97 2.73 0.88
CA PHE A 246 45.58 3.79 0.07
C PHE A 246 45.05 3.78 -1.36
N LEU A 247 45.22 4.91 -2.05
CA LEU A 247 44.92 5.03 -3.48
C LEU A 247 46.01 4.31 -4.28
N PHE A 248 45.64 3.24 -4.99
CA PHE A 248 46.58 2.45 -5.80
C PHE A 248 46.71 3.00 -7.21
N GLN A 249 45.60 3.42 -7.81
CA GLN A 249 45.55 4.04 -9.13
C GLN A 249 44.40 5.05 -9.17
N SER A 250 44.69 6.30 -9.51
CA SER A 250 43.67 7.33 -9.75
C SER A 250 42.80 6.99 -10.96
N ALA A 251 41.56 7.50 -10.98
CA ALA A 251 40.70 7.40 -12.16
C ALA A 251 41.31 8.16 -13.35
N THR A 252 41.15 7.60 -14.54
CA THR A 252 41.42 8.26 -15.83
C THR A 252 40.20 8.11 -16.73
N ASP A 253 40.19 8.78 -17.88
CA ASP A 253 39.07 8.70 -18.85
C ASP A 253 38.74 7.26 -19.29
N THR A 254 39.72 6.34 -19.19
CA THR A 254 39.58 4.95 -19.63
C THR A 254 39.61 3.93 -18.49
N ARG A 255 39.95 4.33 -17.25
CA ARG A 255 40.11 3.41 -16.12
C ARG A 255 39.50 3.98 -14.84
N ARG A 256 38.78 3.12 -14.13
CA ARG A 256 38.21 3.46 -12.82
C ARG A 256 39.31 3.55 -11.75
N GLU A 257 39.03 4.31 -10.70
CA GLU A 257 39.87 4.36 -9.51
C GLU A 257 40.05 2.95 -8.92
N VAL A 258 41.27 2.65 -8.48
CA VAL A 258 41.61 1.42 -7.75
C VAL A 258 42.13 1.82 -6.38
N ARG A 259 41.46 1.34 -5.33
CA ARG A 259 41.97 1.42 -3.95
C ARG A 259 42.56 0.08 -3.54
N ALA A 260 43.52 0.13 -2.63
CA ALA A 260 44.16 -1.07 -2.12
C ALA A 260 44.25 -1.05 -0.61
N ILE A 261 44.13 -2.24 -0.03
CA ILE A 261 44.49 -2.51 1.36
C ILE A 261 45.78 -3.32 1.40
N HIS A 262 46.64 -3.06 2.38
CA HIS A 262 47.88 -3.82 2.55
C HIS A 262 48.23 -4.09 4.02
N ASN A 263 49.06 -5.10 4.22
CA ASN A 263 49.75 -5.35 5.48
C ASN A 263 51.20 -5.74 5.17
N GLN A 264 52.15 -5.04 5.78
CA GLN A 264 53.58 -5.23 5.52
C GLN A 264 54.33 -6.01 6.63
N THR A 265 53.61 -6.46 7.65
CA THR A 265 54.19 -7.17 8.78
C THR A 265 54.25 -8.68 8.53
N LYS A 266 55.27 -9.34 9.09
CA LYS A 266 55.38 -10.81 9.06
C LYS A 266 54.17 -11.48 9.73
N ALA A 267 53.79 -10.99 10.90
CA ALA A 267 52.69 -11.53 11.70
C ALA A 267 51.33 -11.40 10.99
N GLY A 268 51.04 -10.22 10.42
CA GLY A 268 49.81 -9.98 9.66
C GLY A 268 49.72 -10.84 8.40
N ASN A 269 50.81 -10.95 7.63
CA ASN A 269 50.84 -11.84 6.46
C ASN A 269 50.60 -13.32 6.83
N ALA A 270 51.22 -13.78 7.92
CA ALA A 270 51.01 -15.14 8.42
C ALA A 270 49.56 -15.34 8.91
N ALA A 271 48.95 -14.33 9.55
CA ALA A 271 47.56 -14.37 9.98
C ALA A 271 46.61 -14.46 8.78
N VAL A 272 46.78 -13.62 7.75
CA VAL A 272 45.98 -13.71 6.51
C VAL A 272 46.08 -15.11 5.89
N ARG A 273 47.30 -15.67 5.79
CA ARG A 273 47.50 -17.01 5.24
C ARG A 273 46.78 -18.11 6.03
N ARG A 274 46.69 -17.99 7.36
CA ARG A 274 45.91 -18.91 8.20
C ARG A 274 44.41 -18.78 7.94
N LEU A 275 43.90 -17.55 7.78
CA LEU A 275 42.47 -17.30 7.52
C LEU A 275 42.00 -17.88 6.18
N ILE A 276 42.88 -17.95 5.18
CA ILE A 276 42.56 -18.47 3.83
C ILE A 276 43.06 -19.91 3.60
N ALA A 277 43.40 -20.62 4.67
CA ALA A 277 43.72 -22.04 4.57
C ALA A 277 42.49 -22.83 4.11
N TRP A 278 42.70 -23.85 3.29
CA TRP A 278 41.62 -24.76 2.91
C TRP A 278 41.14 -25.52 4.14
N PRO A 279 39.84 -25.53 4.45
CA PRO A 279 39.34 -26.31 5.57
C PRO A 279 39.43 -27.80 5.26
N ARG A 280 39.60 -28.63 6.29
CA ARG A 280 39.55 -30.09 6.13
C ARG A 280 38.14 -30.57 5.76
N ILE A 281 37.11 -29.89 6.28
CA ILE A 281 35.70 -30.11 5.98
C ILE A 281 35.08 -28.73 5.74
N ALA A 282 34.55 -28.53 4.53
CA ALA A 282 33.90 -27.28 4.16
C ALA A 282 32.42 -27.31 4.56
N THR A 283 32.04 -26.46 5.52
CA THR A 283 30.65 -26.26 5.95
C THR A 283 29.85 -25.50 4.88
N ASP A 284 28.52 -25.57 4.94
CA ASP A 284 27.64 -24.83 4.03
C ASP A 284 27.93 -23.32 4.05
N GLU A 285 28.07 -22.74 5.24
CA GLU A 285 28.35 -21.31 5.38
C GLU A 285 29.71 -20.95 4.79
N TRP A 286 30.74 -21.79 5.00
CA TRP A 286 32.03 -21.58 4.36
C TRP A 286 31.94 -21.67 2.84
N ARG A 287 31.20 -22.63 2.28
CA ARG A 287 31.02 -22.77 0.82
C ARG A 287 30.28 -21.58 0.22
N LYS A 288 29.23 -21.10 0.88
CA LYS A 288 28.49 -19.88 0.48
C LYS A 288 29.42 -18.67 0.47
N GLY A 289 30.21 -18.51 1.54
CA GLY A 289 31.22 -17.46 1.64
C GLY A 289 32.26 -17.56 0.53
N PHE A 290 32.82 -18.74 0.31
CA PHE A 290 33.82 -19.01 -0.71
C PHE A 290 33.32 -18.63 -2.10
N LEU A 291 32.12 -19.09 -2.49
CA LEU A 291 31.49 -18.74 -3.76
C LEU A 291 31.24 -17.23 -3.90
N ALA A 292 30.82 -16.55 -2.83
CA ALA A 292 30.64 -15.10 -2.84
C ALA A 292 31.98 -14.35 -3.04
N GLY A 293 33.01 -14.73 -2.28
CA GLY A 293 34.33 -14.11 -2.34
C GLY A 293 35.00 -14.28 -3.69
N ILE A 294 35.00 -15.50 -4.24
CA ILE A 294 35.60 -15.77 -5.55
C ILE A 294 34.81 -15.13 -6.70
N PHE A 295 33.48 -15.02 -6.56
CA PHE A 295 32.66 -14.28 -7.52
C PHE A 295 32.90 -12.76 -7.44
N ASP A 296 33.13 -12.21 -6.26
CA ASP A 296 33.46 -10.80 -6.13
C ASP A 296 34.86 -10.48 -6.68
N ALA A 297 35.84 -11.36 -6.49
CA ALA A 297 37.17 -11.25 -7.11
C ALA A 297 37.12 -11.40 -8.64
N GLU A 298 36.78 -12.60 -9.14
CA GLU A 298 36.97 -12.95 -10.55
C GLU A 298 35.65 -13.23 -11.31
N GLY A 299 34.53 -13.16 -10.60
CA GLY A 299 33.22 -13.38 -11.19
C GLY A 299 32.78 -12.24 -12.09
N SER A 300 32.01 -12.59 -13.12
CA SER A 300 31.32 -11.64 -13.99
C SER A 300 29.88 -12.07 -14.22
N CYS A 301 29.00 -11.09 -14.37
CA CYS A 301 27.61 -11.30 -14.76
C CYS A 301 27.29 -10.26 -15.83
N SER A 302 27.22 -10.70 -17.08
CA SER A 302 26.94 -9.82 -18.22
C SER A 302 26.06 -10.54 -19.23
N ARG A 303 25.17 -9.78 -19.88
CA ARG A 303 24.19 -10.31 -20.85
C ARG A 303 23.39 -11.52 -20.34
N GLY A 304 23.10 -11.55 -19.04
CA GLY A 304 22.34 -12.64 -18.41
C GLY A 304 23.16 -13.90 -18.06
N ILE A 305 24.48 -13.88 -18.20
CA ILE A 305 25.33 -15.06 -18.00
C ILE A 305 26.31 -14.81 -16.85
N LEU A 306 26.25 -15.68 -15.83
CA LEU A 306 27.15 -15.69 -14.68
C LEU A 306 28.35 -16.59 -14.99
N ARG A 307 29.57 -16.06 -14.82
CA ARG A 307 30.83 -16.78 -15.03
C ARG A 307 31.81 -16.51 -13.91
N ILE A 308 32.63 -17.49 -13.58
CA ILE A 308 33.83 -17.35 -12.75
C ILE A 308 35.00 -17.91 -13.55
N THR A 309 36.07 -17.12 -13.73
CA THR A 309 37.19 -17.49 -14.59
C THR A 309 38.49 -17.51 -13.81
N ASN A 310 39.10 -18.69 -13.68
CA ASN A 310 40.37 -18.84 -12.96
C ASN A 310 41.32 -19.81 -13.71
N GLY A 311 42.63 -19.63 -13.53
CA GLY A 311 43.68 -20.51 -14.09
C GLY A 311 44.27 -21.51 -13.08
N ASP A 312 43.89 -21.43 -11.81
CA ASP A 312 44.26 -22.31 -10.72
C ASP A 312 43.28 -23.49 -10.64
N ALA A 313 43.80 -24.72 -10.76
CA ALA A 313 43.01 -25.93 -10.77
C ALA A 313 42.31 -26.18 -9.41
N ASP A 314 42.95 -25.82 -8.31
CA ASP A 314 42.41 -26.04 -6.95
C ASP A 314 41.22 -25.11 -6.71
N LEU A 315 41.31 -23.85 -7.17
CA LEU A 315 40.19 -22.90 -7.11
C LEU A 315 39.02 -23.37 -7.96
N ILE A 316 39.29 -23.85 -9.18
CA ILE A 316 38.23 -24.40 -10.05
C ILE A 316 37.56 -25.60 -9.40
N GLN A 317 38.32 -26.53 -8.81
CA GLN A 317 37.77 -27.69 -8.10
C GLN A 317 36.92 -27.28 -6.90
N ALA A 318 37.37 -26.30 -6.11
CA ALA A 318 36.62 -25.80 -4.96
C ALA A 318 35.31 -25.10 -5.39
N ILE A 319 35.34 -24.34 -6.51
CA ILE A 319 34.15 -23.72 -7.08
C ILE A 319 33.16 -24.81 -7.50
N THR A 320 33.59 -25.78 -8.32
CA THR A 320 32.70 -26.80 -8.87
C THR A 320 32.14 -27.70 -7.78
N SER A 321 32.95 -28.15 -6.82
CA SER A 321 32.48 -28.92 -5.67
C SER A 321 31.43 -28.16 -4.85
N SER A 322 31.59 -26.84 -4.70
CA SER A 322 30.61 -26.03 -3.95
C SER A 322 29.34 -25.79 -4.76
N LEU A 323 29.42 -25.66 -6.08
CA LEU A 323 28.25 -25.57 -6.96
C LEU A 323 27.45 -26.89 -6.98
N GLU A 324 28.13 -28.03 -7.06
CA GLU A 324 27.52 -29.36 -6.99
C GLU A 324 26.82 -29.60 -5.66
N HIS A 325 27.44 -29.20 -4.55
CA HIS A 325 26.85 -29.32 -3.20
C HIS A 325 25.53 -28.55 -3.06
N PHE A 326 25.38 -27.43 -3.77
CA PHE A 326 24.14 -26.65 -3.81
C PHE A 326 23.30 -26.90 -5.07
N GLU A 327 23.56 -28.02 -5.75
CA GLU A 327 22.80 -28.51 -6.91
C GLU A 327 22.66 -27.49 -8.04
N PHE A 328 23.69 -26.65 -8.24
CA PHE A 328 23.71 -25.72 -9.35
C PHE A 328 24.10 -26.43 -10.65
N ASP A 329 23.35 -26.15 -11.71
CA ASP A 329 23.72 -26.60 -13.04
C ASP A 329 24.79 -25.67 -13.65
N TYR A 330 25.93 -26.23 -14.05
CA TYR A 330 27.04 -25.45 -14.61
C TYR A 330 27.75 -26.19 -15.77
N ALA A 331 28.53 -25.42 -16.54
CA ALA A 331 29.42 -25.93 -17.57
C ALA A 331 30.82 -25.35 -17.37
N ILE A 332 31.85 -26.09 -17.80
CA ILE A 332 33.24 -25.63 -17.80
C ILE A 332 33.68 -25.45 -19.25
N GLU A 333 34.19 -24.28 -19.57
CA GLU A 333 34.77 -23.95 -20.88
C GLU A 333 36.27 -23.67 -20.71
N ALA A 334 37.11 -24.24 -21.57
CA ALA A 334 38.54 -23.97 -21.58
C ALA A 334 38.85 -22.83 -22.55
N VAL A 335 39.61 -21.84 -22.09
CA VAL A 335 40.12 -20.76 -22.94
C VAL A 335 41.62 -20.93 -23.08
N GLU A 336 42.03 -21.38 -24.26
CA GLU A 336 43.45 -21.49 -24.61
C GLU A 336 44.06 -20.11 -24.79
N ARG A 337 45.26 -19.93 -24.24
CA ARG A 337 46.02 -18.69 -24.36
C ARG A 337 47.43 -19.02 -24.84
N PRO A 338 47.83 -18.57 -26.05
CA PRO A 338 49.19 -18.78 -26.52
C PRO A 338 50.19 -18.21 -25.52
N ARG A 339 51.14 -19.03 -25.04
CA ARG A 339 52.23 -18.67 -24.11
C ARG A 339 51.82 -18.33 -22.67
N LEU A 340 50.56 -18.53 -22.28
CA LEU A 340 50.08 -18.33 -20.90
C LEU A 340 49.35 -19.59 -20.40
N ARG A 341 49.16 -19.71 -19.08
CA ARG A 341 48.36 -20.81 -18.52
C ARG A 341 46.92 -20.75 -19.07
N PRO A 342 46.32 -21.90 -19.42
CA PRO A 342 44.92 -21.95 -19.87
C PRO A 342 44.00 -21.47 -18.76
N LEU A 343 42.92 -20.77 -19.12
CA LEU A 343 41.88 -20.39 -18.18
C LEU A 343 40.72 -21.36 -18.27
N ARG A 344 40.07 -21.61 -17.13
CA ARG A 344 38.80 -22.32 -17.08
C ARG A 344 37.71 -21.34 -16.70
N VAL A 345 36.62 -21.37 -17.45
CA VAL A 345 35.44 -20.54 -17.25
C VAL A 345 34.33 -21.45 -16.74
N VAL A 346 33.98 -21.31 -15.47
CA VAL A 346 32.81 -21.96 -14.88
C VAL A 346 31.60 -21.07 -15.17
N ARG A 347 30.67 -21.57 -15.99
CA ARG A 347 29.46 -20.86 -16.39
C ARG A 347 28.22 -21.49 -15.77
N LEU A 348 27.44 -20.70 -15.05
CA LEU A 348 26.16 -21.13 -14.50
C LEU A 348 25.10 -21.23 -15.61
N ARG A 349 24.32 -22.32 -15.61
CA ARG A 349 23.19 -22.57 -16.51
C ARG A 349 21.86 -22.26 -15.79
N GLY A 350 20.72 -22.40 -16.49
CA GLY A 350 19.38 -22.18 -15.92
C GLY A 350 18.86 -20.73 -15.86
N GLY A 351 19.62 -19.76 -16.37
CA GLY A 351 19.13 -18.40 -16.63
C GLY A 351 18.92 -17.55 -15.38
N LEU A 352 17.86 -16.73 -15.38
CA LEU A 352 17.62 -15.73 -14.31
C LEU A 352 17.36 -16.40 -12.95
N ALA A 353 16.58 -17.48 -12.91
CA ALA A 353 16.21 -18.16 -11.67
C ALA A 353 17.45 -18.67 -10.93
N GLU A 354 18.29 -19.45 -11.60
CA GLU A 354 19.55 -19.98 -11.04
C GLU A 354 20.54 -18.89 -10.65
N ARG A 355 20.63 -17.83 -11.46
CA ARG A 355 21.47 -16.69 -11.15
C ARG A 355 21.02 -15.98 -9.86
N MET A 356 19.72 -15.76 -9.69
CA MET A 356 19.19 -15.13 -8.48
C MET A 356 19.28 -16.07 -7.28
N ARG A 357 19.09 -17.38 -7.47
CA ARG A 357 19.37 -18.40 -6.45
C ARG A 357 20.81 -18.31 -5.96
N PHE A 358 21.78 -18.23 -6.88
CA PHE A 358 23.20 -18.04 -6.54
C PHE A 358 23.41 -16.75 -5.73
N PHE A 359 22.86 -15.61 -6.17
CA PHE A 359 23.04 -14.34 -5.46
C PHE A 359 22.39 -14.33 -4.08
N HIS A 360 21.21 -14.91 -3.92
CA HIS A 360 20.54 -14.98 -2.61
C HIS A 360 21.27 -15.94 -1.68
N LEU A 361 21.67 -17.12 -2.16
CA LEU A 361 22.34 -18.15 -1.36
C LEU A 361 23.73 -17.71 -0.89
N THR A 362 24.47 -16.98 -1.74
CA THR A 362 25.87 -16.64 -1.46
C THR A 362 26.06 -15.20 -1.00
N ASP A 363 25.16 -14.27 -1.34
CA ASP A 363 25.26 -12.83 -1.07
C ASP A 363 26.62 -12.18 -1.44
N PRO A 364 27.05 -12.23 -2.73
CA PRO A 364 28.18 -11.45 -3.19
C PRO A 364 27.90 -9.96 -2.99
N VAL A 365 28.92 -9.18 -2.65
CA VAL A 365 28.72 -7.79 -2.25
C VAL A 365 28.55 -6.87 -3.43
N ILE A 366 29.19 -7.16 -4.57
CA ILE A 366 29.29 -6.22 -5.68
C ILE A 366 27.92 -6.05 -6.36
N SER A 367 27.23 -4.98 -6.00
CA SER A 367 25.84 -4.68 -6.39
C SER A 367 25.65 -4.66 -7.91
N ARG A 368 26.58 -4.03 -8.64
CA ARG A 368 26.54 -3.97 -10.12
C ARG A 368 26.55 -5.33 -10.82
N LYS A 369 27.12 -6.38 -10.20
CA LYS A 369 27.14 -7.75 -10.77
C LYS A 369 25.79 -8.46 -10.57
N ARG A 370 24.91 -7.92 -9.73
CA ARG A 370 23.61 -8.49 -9.36
C ARG A 370 22.44 -7.82 -10.07
N ASN A 371 22.67 -6.70 -10.74
CA ASN A 371 21.64 -5.92 -11.42
C ASN A 371 20.88 -6.77 -12.48
N ILE A 372 19.55 -6.73 -12.43
CA ILE A 372 18.65 -7.41 -13.37
C ILE A 372 17.72 -6.45 -14.12
N GLU A 373 17.93 -5.15 -14.00
CA GLU A 373 17.16 -4.13 -14.70
C GLU A 373 17.18 -4.34 -16.22
N GLY A 374 16.00 -4.20 -16.82
CA GLY A 374 15.78 -4.43 -18.24
C GLY A 374 15.70 -5.90 -18.65
N VAL A 375 15.97 -6.87 -17.77
CA VAL A 375 15.79 -8.29 -18.07
C VAL A 375 14.32 -8.59 -18.32
N ALA A 376 14.02 -9.35 -19.36
CA ALA A 376 12.65 -9.77 -19.66
C ALA A 376 12.14 -10.76 -18.61
N LEU A 377 10.92 -10.54 -18.12
CA LEU A 377 10.20 -11.45 -17.23
C LEU A 377 9.85 -12.71 -18.01
N LYS A 378 10.52 -13.82 -17.67
CA LYS A 378 10.26 -15.15 -18.21
C LYS A 378 10.07 -16.12 -17.05
N SER A 379 8.95 -16.85 -17.03
CA SER A 379 8.68 -17.87 -16.02
C SER A 379 9.26 -19.23 -16.41
N SER A 380 10.58 -19.38 -16.27
CA SER A 380 11.26 -20.66 -16.43
C SER A 380 11.04 -21.62 -15.24
N ALA A 381 10.69 -21.08 -14.07
CA ALA A 381 10.35 -21.87 -12.88
C ALA A 381 8.94 -22.50 -12.97
N GLU A 382 8.72 -23.60 -12.25
CA GLU A 382 7.44 -24.29 -12.12
C GLU A 382 6.47 -23.58 -11.15
N LEU A 383 6.09 -22.35 -11.50
CA LEU A 383 5.24 -21.49 -10.66
C LEU A 383 3.73 -21.84 -10.75
N GLY A 384 3.40 -23.10 -11.00
CA GLY A 384 2.01 -23.56 -10.98
C GLY A 384 1.46 -23.52 -9.55
N VAL A 385 0.22 -23.06 -9.36
CA VAL A 385 -0.41 -23.06 -8.03
C VAL A 385 -0.67 -24.50 -7.61
N ALA A 386 -0.07 -24.92 -6.49
CA ALA A 386 -0.22 -26.24 -5.89
C ALA A 386 -1.33 -26.28 -4.84
N SER A 387 -1.45 -25.24 -4.01
CA SER A 387 -2.58 -25.08 -3.08
C SER A 387 -2.83 -23.62 -2.70
N VAL A 388 -4.08 -23.34 -2.29
CA VAL A 388 -4.50 -22.09 -1.65
C VAL A 388 -5.33 -22.47 -0.43
N GLU A 389 -4.77 -22.26 0.76
CA GLU A 389 -5.33 -22.75 2.03
C GLU A 389 -5.58 -21.57 2.98
N ALA A 390 -6.77 -21.50 3.56
CA ALA A 390 -7.03 -20.54 4.64
C ALA A 390 -6.23 -20.96 5.88
N ILE A 391 -5.49 -20.04 6.48
CA ILE A 391 -4.72 -20.29 7.71
C ILE A 391 -5.65 -20.32 8.92
N GLY A 392 -6.86 -19.74 8.82
CA GLY A 392 -7.88 -19.79 9.87
C GLY A 392 -7.68 -18.79 11.01
N ILE A 393 -6.63 -17.96 10.94
CA ILE A 393 -6.38 -16.86 11.87
C ILE A 393 -6.14 -15.56 11.13
N ASP A 394 -6.42 -14.47 11.82
CA ASP A 394 -6.05 -13.13 11.38
C ASP A 394 -4.58 -12.89 11.73
N VAL A 395 -3.79 -12.50 10.73
CA VAL A 395 -2.36 -12.22 10.93
C VAL A 395 -2.05 -10.77 10.60
N PRO A 396 -1.03 -10.17 11.25
CA PRO A 396 -0.52 -8.90 10.80
C PRO A 396 0.12 -9.02 9.42
N MET A 397 -0.42 -8.29 8.46
CA MET A 397 0.03 -8.23 7.07
C MET A 397 0.47 -6.82 6.70
N TYR A 398 1.25 -6.72 5.65
CA TYR A 398 1.93 -5.52 5.19
C TYR A 398 1.68 -5.33 3.70
N ASP A 399 1.72 -4.09 3.25
CA ASP A 399 1.72 -3.78 1.82
C ASP A 399 2.54 -2.54 1.55
N ILE A 400 2.97 -2.40 0.29
CA ILE A 400 3.78 -1.29 -0.17
C ILE A 400 3.21 -0.73 -1.47
N THR A 401 3.34 0.58 -1.65
CA THR A 401 3.09 1.24 -2.94
C THR A 401 4.43 1.48 -3.62
N THR A 402 4.48 1.23 -4.92
CA THR A 402 5.68 1.41 -5.76
C THR A 402 5.35 2.24 -6.99
N GLY A 403 6.34 2.89 -7.60
CA GLY A 403 6.15 3.67 -8.83
C GLY A 403 5.67 2.84 -10.04
N THR A 404 5.92 1.53 -10.05
CA THR A 404 5.58 0.62 -11.17
C THR A 404 4.19 0.02 -11.14
N GLY A 405 3.53 -0.03 -9.96
CA GLY A 405 2.27 -0.77 -9.85
C GLY A 405 2.40 -2.22 -9.39
N ASP A 406 3.62 -2.69 -9.22
CA ASP A 406 3.92 -4.03 -8.72
C ASP A 406 5.31 -4.09 -8.11
N PHE A 407 5.59 -5.20 -7.44
CA PHE A 407 6.89 -5.52 -6.87
C PHE A 407 7.11 -7.03 -6.91
N ILE A 408 8.34 -7.48 -6.68
CA ILE A 408 8.63 -8.92 -6.65
C ILE A 408 8.61 -9.43 -5.21
N ALA A 409 7.61 -10.27 -4.90
CA ALA A 409 7.43 -10.90 -3.60
C ALA A 409 7.77 -12.39 -3.69
N ASN A 410 8.79 -12.83 -2.95
CA ASN A 410 9.32 -14.19 -2.99
C ASN A 410 9.41 -14.77 -4.40
N GLY A 411 9.96 -13.99 -5.35
CA GLY A 411 10.18 -14.43 -6.71
C GLY A 411 9.04 -14.27 -7.69
N VAL A 412 7.83 -13.93 -7.24
CA VAL A 412 6.67 -13.73 -8.12
C VAL A 412 6.25 -12.25 -8.18
N VAL A 413 5.63 -11.86 -9.29
CA VAL A 413 5.12 -10.51 -9.48
C VAL A 413 3.84 -10.33 -8.66
N SER A 414 3.98 -9.49 -7.65
CA SER A 414 2.97 -9.12 -6.67
C SER A 414 2.38 -7.77 -7.04
N HIS A 415 1.06 -7.68 -7.08
CA HIS A 415 0.39 -6.41 -7.32
C HIS A 415 0.60 -5.50 -6.10
N ASN A 416 0.88 -4.22 -6.32
CA ASN A 416 0.91 -3.23 -5.23
C ASN A 416 -0.49 -2.62 -5.02
N CYS A 417 -0.76 -1.85 -3.98
CA CYS A 417 -2.00 -1.06 -3.98
C CYS A 417 -1.88 0.17 -4.91
N PHE A 418 -2.41 0.11 -6.14
CA PHE A 418 -2.35 1.25 -7.07
C PHE A 418 -3.48 2.26 -6.82
N ALA A 419 -3.30 3.18 -5.88
CA ALA A 419 -4.17 4.35 -5.70
C ALA A 419 -3.35 5.57 -5.24
N ARG A 420 -3.30 6.79 -5.84
CA ARG A 420 -3.77 7.45 -7.08
C ARG A 420 -3.37 8.94 -6.98
N GLY A 421 -2.97 9.57 -8.10
CA GLY A 421 -2.40 10.93 -8.22
C GLY A 421 -3.33 12.11 -8.63
N THR A 422 -4.09 12.79 -7.75
CA THR A 422 -5.00 13.92 -8.16
C THR A 422 -5.38 15.04 -7.10
N HIS A 423 -4.84 15.19 -5.85
CA HIS A 423 -5.32 16.20 -4.82
C HIS A 423 -4.52 17.53 -4.82
N ARG A 424 -4.33 18.14 -5.99
CA ARG A 424 -3.65 19.45 -6.14
C ARG A 424 -4.22 20.66 -5.33
N TYR A 425 -5.23 20.50 -4.48
CA TYR A 425 -5.91 21.60 -3.79
C TYR A 425 -5.50 21.85 -2.33
N LEU A 426 -4.67 20.97 -1.73
CA LEU A 426 -4.13 21.13 -0.38
C LEU A 426 -2.67 20.65 -0.26
N ASP A 427 -1.94 20.50 -1.39
CA ASP A 427 -0.66 19.76 -1.49
C ASP A 427 -0.70 18.30 -0.96
N PHE A 428 -1.90 17.70 -0.92
CA PHE A 428 -2.16 16.29 -0.59
C PHE A 428 -2.49 15.49 -1.88
N ASP A 429 -2.62 14.15 -1.89
CA ASP A 429 -2.83 13.33 -3.12
C ASP A 429 -4.20 12.57 -3.19
N THR A 430 -4.95 12.62 -4.32
CA THR A 430 -6.40 12.24 -4.54
C THR A 430 -6.75 10.78 -4.39
N GLY A 431 -5.79 9.96 -4.05
CA GLY A 431 -6.08 8.69 -3.42
C GLY A 431 -5.92 8.81 -1.91
N GLN A 432 -4.67 8.60 -1.49
CA GLN A 432 -4.28 8.02 -0.20
C GLN A 432 -4.77 8.78 1.04
N ASP A 433 -5.01 10.09 0.95
CA ASP A 433 -5.30 10.90 2.14
C ASP A 433 -6.77 10.87 2.58
N PHE A 434 -7.70 10.38 1.75
CA PHE A 434 -9.07 10.23 2.25
C PHE A 434 -9.12 9.10 3.27
N ASP A 435 -8.59 7.91 2.97
CA ASP A 435 -8.84 6.73 3.81
C ASP A 435 -7.77 6.42 4.88
N SER A 436 -6.68 7.19 4.90
CA SER A 436 -5.54 6.97 5.81
C SER A 436 -5.04 8.21 6.54
N GLN A 437 -5.44 9.43 6.16
CA GLN A 437 -5.11 10.64 6.91
C GLN A 437 -6.39 11.31 7.41
N ILE A 438 -6.72 11.08 8.68
CA ILE A 438 -7.93 11.62 9.27
C ILE A 438 -7.57 12.86 10.08
N VAL A 439 -8.02 14.03 9.63
CA VAL A 439 -7.98 15.24 10.45
C VAL A 439 -9.06 15.14 11.50
N VAL A 440 -8.66 15.24 12.77
CA VAL A 440 -9.55 15.11 13.93
C VAL A 440 -9.63 16.45 14.64
N LYS A 441 -10.82 17.01 14.72
CA LYS A 441 -11.07 18.24 15.49
C LYS A 441 -11.30 17.89 16.95
N VAL A 442 -10.21 17.71 17.70
CA VAL A 442 -10.25 17.16 19.07
C VAL A 442 -11.05 18.02 20.06
N ASN A 443 -11.23 19.31 19.76
CA ASN A 443 -12.02 20.23 20.57
C ASN A 443 -13.47 20.42 20.05
N ALA A 444 -13.98 19.51 19.22
CA ALA A 444 -15.31 19.63 18.63
C ALA A 444 -16.44 19.76 19.69
N PRO A 445 -16.51 18.92 20.75
CA PRO A 445 -17.57 19.05 21.76
C PRO A 445 -17.59 20.42 22.46
N GLU A 446 -16.43 20.97 22.82
CA GLU A 446 -16.32 22.28 23.47
C GLU A 446 -16.76 23.41 22.54
N LEU A 447 -16.39 23.32 21.27
CA LEU A 447 -16.80 24.30 20.26
C LEU A 447 -18.30 24.27 20.03
N VAL A 448 -18.94 23.10 20.00
CA VAL A 448 -20.39 22.99 19.83
C VAL A 448 -21.09 23.70 21.00
N ARG A 449 -20.72 23.40 22.25
CA ARG A 449 -21.30 24.06 23.42
C ARG A 449 -21.13 25.59 23.36
N ARG A 450 -19.93 26.05 23.03
CA ARG A 450 -19.63 27.49 22.94
C ARG A 450 -20.42 28.18 21.84
N GLU A 451 -20.56 27.56 20.67
CA GLU A 451 -21.23 28.16 19.51
C GLU A 451 -22.75 28.15 19.65
N LEU A 452 -23.34 27.11 20.26
CA LEU A 452 -24.77 27.06 20.59
C LEU A 452 -25.15 28.07 21.68
N ALA A 453 -24.23 28.37 22.62
CA ALA A 453 -24.45 29.38 23.67
C ALA A 453 -24.37 30.83 23.15
N ALA A 454 -23.97 31.05 21.90
CA ALA A 454 -23.89 32.39 21.34
C ALA A 454 -25.30 32.98 21.14
N SER A 455 -25.53 34.21 21.59
CA SER A 455 -26.84 34.91 21.51
C SER A 455 -27.40 35.04 20.09
N ARG A 456 -26.58 34.86 19.06
CA ARG A 456 -26.94 34.89 17.64
C ARG A 456 -27.47 33.56 17.10
N TRP A 457 -27.35 32.46 17.84
CA TRP A 457 -27.80 31.15 17.39
C TRP A 457 -29.31 31.00 17.61
N ALA A 458 -30.06 30.65 16.56
CA ALA A 458 -31.52 30.66 16.59
C ALA A 458 -32.15 29.26 16.74
N GLY A 459 -31.33 28.24 17.05
CA GLY A 459 -31.81 26.87 17.25
C GLY A 459 -32.04 26.11 15.94
N GLU A 460 -31.35 26.48 14.85
CA GLU A 460 -31.55 25.83 13.56
C GLU A 460 -31.09 24.36 13.54
N HIS A 461 -31.71 23.58 12.64
CA HIS A 461 -31.38 22.17 12.45
C HIS A 461 -29.93 21.96 12.00
N ILE A 462 -29.21 21.10 12.70
CA ILE A 462 -27.82 20.74 12.36
C ILE A 462 -27.76 19.31 11.81
N ALA A 463 -27.18 19.16 10.61
CA ALA A 463 -26.94 17.87 10.00
C ALA A 463 -25.50 17.37 10.18
N MET A 464 -25.34 16.10 10.52
CA MET A 464 -24.05 15.42 10.68
C MET A 464 -23.94 14.24 9.72
N GLY A 465 -22.69 13.86 9.37
CA GLY A 465 -22.45 12.77 8.43
C GLY A 465 -22.69 13.12 6.95
N THR A 466 -22.70 14.43 6.64
CA THR A 466 -23.07 14.96 5.32
C THR A 466 -21.88 14.99 4.34
N ASN A 467 -20.67 15.14 4.86
CA ASN A 467 -19.43 15.17 4.07
C ASN A 467 -18.57 13.92 4.31
N VAL A 468 -18.42 13.55 5.58
CA VAL A 468 -17.68 12.36 6.03
C VAL A 468 -18.51 11.69 7.13
N ASP A 469 -18.50 10.36 7.18
CA ASP A 469 -19.22 9.61 8.20
C ASP A 469 -18.72 9.96 9.62
N CYS A 470 -19.62 10.43 10.48
CA CYS A 470 -19.29 10.82 11.85
C CYS A 470 -19.15 9.62 12.79
N TYR A 471 -19.61 8.44 12.38
CA TYR A 471 -19.47 7.15 13.06
C TYR A 471 -18.50 6.20 12.35
N GLN A 472 -17.49 6.77 11.68
CA GLN A 472 -16.37 6.00 11.15
C GLN A 472 -15.49 5.39 12.25
N ARG A 473 -14.56 4.51 11.88
CA ARG A 473 -13.71 3.78 12.84
C ARG A 473 -13.00 4.70 13.85
N ALA A 474 -12.58 5.89 13.45
CA ALA A 474 -11.95 6.90 14.32
C ALA A 474 -12.75 7.18 15.61
N GLU A 475 -14.08 7.11 15.53
CA GLU A 475 -14.99 7.34 16.64
C GLU A 475 -14.91 6.26 17.74
N GLY A 476 -14.31 5.10 17.44
CA GLY A 476 -13.97 4.09 18.45
C GLY A 476 -12.94 4.59 19.47
N ARG A 477 -12.03 5.48 19.05
CA ARG A 477 -10.98 6.09 19.90
C ARG A 477 -11.38 7.45 20.42
N TYR A 478 -11.70 8.37 19.51
CA TYR A 478 -11.83 9.78 19.86
C TYR A 478 -13.13 10.08 20.59
N ARG A 479 -14.18 9.28 20.36
CA ARG A 479 -15.47 9.39 21.04
C ARG A 479 -15.99 10.84 21.06
N LEU A 480 -15.90 11.54 19.93
CA LEU A 480 -16.33 12.94 19.84
C LEU A 480 -17.85 13.08 19.77
N MET A 481 -18.54 12.07 19.20
CA MET A 481 -19.99 12.12 19.00
C MET A 481 -20.79 12.20 20.30
N PRO A 482 -20.49 11.42 21.37
CA PRO A 482 -21.18 11.56 22.65
C PRO A 482 -21.17 13.00 23.18
N GLY A 483 -20.00 13.64 23.22
CA GLY A 483 -19.88 15.03 23.69
C GLY A 483 -20.60 16.04 22.79
N ILE A 484 -20.66 15.79 21.48
CA ILE A 484 -21.43 16.62 20.53
C ILE A 484 -22.94 16.44 20.76
N ILE A 485 -23.42 15.21 20.94
CA ILE A 485 -24.84 14.91 21.18
C ILE A 485 -25.28 15.47 22.54
N GLU A 486 -24.47 15.33 23.59
CA GLU A 486 -24.71 15.97 24.89
C GLU A 486 -24.88 17.48 24.74
N ALA A 487 -23.97 18.13 24.00
CA ALA A 487 -24.05 19.57 23.77
C ALA A 487 -25.34 19.98 23.05
N LEU A 488 -25.77 19.21 22.04
CA LEU A 488 -27.02 19.45 21.31
C LEU A 488 -28.25 19.21 22.19
N ARG A 489 -28.26 18.12 22.98
CA ARG A 489 -29.32 17.79 23.96
C ARG A 489 -29.47 18.89 25.00
N ASP A 490 -28.36 19.35 25.59
CA ASP A 490 -28.37 20.33 26.68
C ASP A 490 -28.92 21.69 26.23
N HIS A 491 -28.74 22.04 24.94
CA HIS A 491 -29.30 23.25 24.32
C HIS A 491 -30.64 23.00 23.61
N ALA A 492 -31.20 21.78 23.71
CA ALA A 492 -32.41 21.37 22.98
C ALA A 492 -32.37 21.67 21.47
N ASN A 493 -31.19 21.61 20.83
CA ASN A 493 -31.02 21.96 19.42
C ASN A 493 -31.38 20.79 18.50
N PRO A 494 -32.26 20.97 17.49
CA PRO A 494 -32.63 19.89 16.58
C PRO A 494 -31.47 19.44 15.70
N PHE A 495 -31.35 18.13 15.46
CA PHE A 495 -30.27 17.59 14.64
C PHE A 495 -30.61 16.29 13.91
N SER A 496 -29.81 15.97 12.90
CA SER A 496 -29.89 14.69 12.20
C SER A 496 -28.54 14.06 11.90
N ILE A 497 -28.45 12.74 11.95
CA ILE A 497 -27.23 11.98 11.67
C ILE A 497 -27.42 11.07 10.45
N LEU A 498 -26.56 11.20 9.44
CA LEU A 498 -26.43 10.23 8.34
C LEU A 498 -25.19 9.36 8.55
N THR A 499 -25.30 8.04 8.47
CA THR A 499 -24.14 7.14 8.62
C THR A 499 -24.23 5.88 7.74
N LYS A 500 -23.08 5.27 7.47
CA LYS A 500 -22.93 3.91 6.97
C LYS A 500 -22.47 2.95 8.08
N GLY A 501 -22.01 3.47 9.21
CA GLY A 501 -21.50 2.70 10.35
C GLY A 501 -22.57 2.19 11.29
N SER A 502 -22.28 1.11 12.02
CA SER A 502 -23.15 0.59 13.09
C SER A 502 -22.85 1.18 14.46
N LEU A 503 -21.80 2.01 14.58
CA LEU A 503 -21.34 2.54 15.86
C LEU A 503 -22.32 3.55 16.48
N ILE A 504 -23.25 4.10 15.68
CA ILE A 504 -24.34 4.96 16.18
C ILE A 504 -25.16 4.28 17.29
N LEU A 505 -25.31 2.95 17.26
CA LEU A 505 -26.06 2.21 18.28
C LEU A 505 -25.39 2.24 19.66
N ARG A 506 -24.08 2.53 19.74
CA ARG A 506 -23.37 2.75 21.02
C ARG A 506 -23.98 3.93 21.78
N ASP A 507 -24.38 4.96 21.06
CA ASP A 507 -24.88 6.22 21.61
C ASP A 507 -26.41 6.26 21.66
N LEU A 508 -27.08 5.12 21.47
CA LEU A 508 -28.53 5.01 21.45
C LEU A 508 -29.21 5.59 22.71
N PRO A 509 -28.76 5.30 23.95
CA PRO A 509 -29.37 5.90 25.15
C PRO A 509 -29.31 7.43 25.13
N LEU A 510 -28.21 7.98 24.63
CA LEU A 510 -28.02 9.43 24.54
C LEU A 510 -28.88 10.06 23.45
N LEU A 511 -29.13 9.34 22.35
CA LEU A 511 -30.07 9.75 21.31
C LEU A 511 -31.53 9.72 21.82
N GLU A 512 -31.88 8.75 22.67
CA GLU A 512 -33.19 8.69 23.32
C GLU A 512 -33.40 9.90 24.25
N GLU A 513 -32.43 10.19 25.11
CA GLU A 513 -32.46 11.40 25.97
C GLU A 513 -32.55 12.70 25.17
N ALA A 514 -31.83 12.78 24.04
CA ALA A 514 -31.90 13.93 23.14
C ALA A 514 -33.29 14.06 22.50
N ALA A 515 -33.89 12.94 22.08
CA ALA A 515 -35.21 12.90 21.47
C ALA A 515 -36.35 13.27 22.44
N GLU A 516 -36.11 13.24 23.77
CA GLU A 516 -37.04 13.78 24.76
C GLU A 516 -37.04 15.31 24.81
N ARG A 517 -35.96 15.96 24.33
CA ARG A 517 -35.77 17.41 24.43
C ARG A 517 -35.92 18.16 23.11
N THR A 518 -35.63 17.51 21.98
CA THR A 518 -35.62 18.14 20.66
C THR A 518 -35.86 17.14 19.53
N GLU A 519 -36.00 17.63 18.30
CA GLU A 519 -36.15 16.76 17.13
C GLU A 519 -34.81 16.08 16.79
N VAL A 520 -34.82 14.74 16.82
CA VAL A 520 -33.67 13.90 16.46
C VAL A 520 -34.03 13.02 15.28
N GLY A 521 -33.28 13.19 14.18
CA GLY A 521 -33.40 12.36 12.98
C GLY A 521 -32.17 11.46 12.77
N ALA A 522 -32.38 10.26 12.26
CA ALA A 522 -31.30 9.39 11.79
C ALA A 522 -31.52 8.98 10.33
N ALA A 523 -30.44 8.68 9.63
CA ALA A 523 -30.49 8.05 8.33
C ALA A 523 -29.32 7.11 8.13
N VAL A 524 -29.56 5.96 7.48
CA VAL A 524 -28.51 5.06 7.02
C VAL A 524 -28.37 5.10 5.50
N SER A 525 -27.14 5.03 4.99
CA SER A 525 -26.91 4.96 3.54
C SER A 525 -26.85 3.52 3.06
N VAL A 526 -27.80 3.11 2.22
CA VAL A 526 -27.93 1.75 1.65
C VAL A 526 -28.32 1.83 0.18
N GLY A 527 -27.35 1.85 -0.74
CA GLY A 527 -27.62 1.98 -2.18
C GLY A 527 -28.27 0.76 -2.83
N PHE A 528 -27.98 -0.44 -2.32
CA PHE A 528 -28.43 -1.72 -2.85
C PHE A 528 -28.22 -2.84 -1.82
N VAL A 529 -28.85 -4.00 -2.00
CA VAL A 529 -28.79 -5.14 -1.06
C VAL A 529 -27.99 -6.34 -1.58
N ASP A 530 -27.40 -6.23 -2.77
CA ASP A 530 -26.55 -7.25 -3.37
C ASP A 530 -25.24 -7.40 -2.57
N LYS A 531 -25.05 -8.57 -1.95
CA LYS A 531 -23.90 -8.88 -1.09
C LYS A 531 -22.60 -9.03 -1.89
N GLU A 532 -22.66 -9.55 -3.11
CA GLU A 532 -21.47 -9.76 -3.94
C GLU A 532 -20.97 -8.40 -4.46
N LEU A 533 -21.89 -7.58 -4.97
CA LEU A 533 -21.55 -6.24 -5.44
C LEU A 533 -21.08 -5.34 -4.30
N TRP A 534 -21.65 -5.47 -3.10
CA TRP A 534 -21.23 -4.66 -1.94
C TRP A 534 -19.76 -4.89 -1.59
N ARG A 535 -19.30 -6.15 -1.63
CA ARG A 535 -17.88 -6.48 -1.40
C ARG A 535 -16.95 -5.89 -2.44
N LEU A 536 -17.44 -5.66 -3.66
CA LEU A 536 -16.65 -5.07 -4.74
C LEU A 536 -16.58 -3.54 -4.65
N ILE A 537 -17.64 -2.89 -4.14
CA ILE A 537 -17.78 -1.43 -4.18
C ILE A 537 -17.47 -0.76 -2.83
N GLU A 538 -17.93 -1.32 -1.71
CA GLU A 538 -17.81 -0.70 -0.37
C GLU A 538 -17.37 -1.69 0.73
N PRO A 539 -16.29 -2.48 0.54
CA PRO A 539 -15.93 -3.58 1.45
C PRO A 539 -15.62 -3.17 2.89
N GLY A 540 -15.22 -1.91 3.14
CA GLY A 540 -14.91 -1.43 4.50
C GLY A 540 -16.13 -1.05 5.33
N THR A 541 -17.31 -0.94 4.74
CA THR A 541 -18.55 -0.57 5.44
C THR A 541 -19.27 -1.80 6.00
N PRO A 542 -20.12 -1.70 7.03
CA PRO A 542 -21.08 -2.77 7.35
C PRO A 542 -21.91 -3.17 6.12
N SER A 543 -22.31 -4.45 6.07
CA SER A 543 -23.14 -4.94 4.95
C SER A 543 -24.45 -4.15 4.84
N PRO A 544 -25.08 -4.07 3.66
CA PRO A 544 -26.38 -3.42 3.48
C PRO A 544 -27.43 -3.89 4.49
N LEU A 545 -27.50 -5.19 4.75
CA LEU A 545 -28.43 -5.75 5.72
C LEU A 545 -28.08 -5.33 7.16
N LYS A 546 -26.79 -5.25 7.51
CA LYS A 546 -26.39 -4.77 8.84
C LYS A 546 -26.72 -3.29 9.05
N ARG A 547 -26.63 -2.47 7.99
CA ARG A 547 -27.08 -1.07 8.01
C ARG A 547 -28.59 -0.96 8.16
N LEU A 548 -29.35 -1.87 7.55
CA LEU A 548 -30.81 -1.94 7.74
C LEU A 548 -31.19 -2.44 9.14
N GLU A 549 -30.42 -3.35 9.76
CA GLU A 549 -30.60 -3.70 11.18
C GLU A 549 -30.42 -2.48 12.08
N VAL A 550 -29.44 -1.61 11.81
CA VAL A 550 -29.27 -0.34 12.54
C VAL A 550 -30.51 0.54 12.41
N CYS A 551 -31.07 0.65 11.20
CA CYS A 551 -32.32 1.37 10.96
C CYS A 551 -33.47 0.78 11.79
N ALA A 552 -33.64 -0.55 11.77
CA ALA A 552 -34.68 -1.24 12.53
C ALA A 552 -34.54 -0.99 14.03
N THR A 553 -33.34 -1.14 14.58
CA THR A 553 -33.07 -0.89 16.01
C THR A 553 -33.38 0.55 16.40
N LEU A 554 -32.99 1.55 15.59
CA LEU A 554 -33.30 2.95 15.88
C LEU A 554 -34.83 3.21 15.90
N VAL A 555 -35.55 2.63 14.95
CA VAL A 555 -37.01 2.75 14.86
C VAL A 555 -37.71 2.06 16.04
N GLU A 556 -37.24 0.89 16.46
CA GLU A 556 -37.74 0.17 17.64
C GLU A 556 -37.62 0.99 18.93
N HIS A 557 -36.61 1.85 19.02
CA HIS A 557 -36.36 2.76 20.15
C HIS A 557 -36.98 4.15 19.96
N GLY A 558 -37.88 4.30 18.98
CA GLY A 558 -38.63 5.53 18.76
C GLY A 558 -37.83 6.68 18.12
N ILE A 559 -36.65 6.40 17.54
CA ILE A 559 -35.88 7.35 16.75
C ILE A 559 -36.22 7.19 15.27
N GLY A 560 -36.72 8.25 14.65
CA GLY A 560 -37.08 8.23 13.23
C GLY A 560 -35.85 8.02 12.35
N CYS A 561 -35.77 6.86 11.67
CA CYS A 561 -34.64 6.52 10.81
C CYS A 561 -35.05 6.40 9.33
N GLY A 562 -34.48 7.23 8.46
CA GLY A 562 -34.66 7.14 7.00
C GLY A 562 -33.53 6.33 6.33
N VAL A 563 -33.71 6.03 5.04
CA VAL A 563 -32.66 5.44 4.21
C VAL A 563 -32.29 6.36 3.06
N LEU A 564 -31.02 6.73 2.99
CA LEU A 564 -30.44 7.30 1.77
C LEU A 564 -30.01 6.16 0.85
N MET A 565 -30.84 5.86 -0.15
CA MET A 565 -30.56 4.86 -1.17
C MET A 565 -29.54 5.40 -2.17
N GLY A 566 -28.26 5.33 -1.79
CA GLY A 566 -27.14 5.82 -2.58
C GLY A 566 -25.78 5.22 -2.23
N PRO A 567 -24.83 5.20 -3.19
CA PRO A 567 -25.05 5.55 -4.60
C PRO A 567 -25.79 4.42 -5.34
N ILE A 568 -26.80 4.77 -6.15
CA ILE A 568 -27.37 3.87 -7.15
C ILE A 568 -26.43 3.89 -8.37
N LEU A 569 -25.87 2.74 -8.71
CA LEU A 569 -24.87 2.55 -9.76
C LEU A 569 -25.56 2.22 -11.10
N PRO A 570 -25.40 3.07 -12.13
CA PRO A 570 -26.01 2.82 -13.43
C PRO A 570 -25.67 1.46 -14.04
N TYR A 571 -26.67 0.75 -14.56
CA TYR A 571 -26.55 -0.59 -15.14
C TYR A 571 -26.10 -1.71 -14.18
N LEU A 572 -25.83 -1.37 -12.91
CA LEU A 572 -25.35 -2.30 -11.90
C LEU A 572 -26.37 -2.53 -10.79
N THR A 573 -27.09 -1.48 -10.38
CA THR A 573 -28.05 -1.55 -9.26
C THR A 573 -29.36 -0.83 -9.54
N ASP A 574 -29.61 -0.47 -10.79
CA ASP A 574 -30.73 0.38 -11.20
C ASP A 574 -31.80 -0.35 -12.01
N THR A 575 -31.68 -1.68 -12.15
CA THR A 575 -32.74 -2.48 -12.78
C THR A 575 -33.99 -2.51 -11.90
N PRO A 576 -35.22 -2.60 -12.47
CA PRO A 576 -36.45 -2.63 -11.68
C PRO A 576 -36.45 -3.71 -10.58
N ARG A 577 -35.89 -4.89 -10.86
CA ARG A 577 -35.78 -5.98 -9.88
C ARG A 577 -34.84 -5.63 -8.73
N GLN A 578 -33.72 -4.97 -9.00
CA GLN A 578 -32.76 -4.58 -7.95
C GLN A 578 -33.29 -3.45 -7.08
N LEU A 579 -33.95 -2.46 -7.70
CA LEU A 579 -34.61 -1.38 -6.97
C LEU A 579 -35.73 -1.93 -6.08
N ASP A 580 -36.60 -2.80 -6.61
CA ASP A 580 -37.67 -3.45 -5.83
C ASP A 580 -37.11 -4.26 -4.65
N ALA A 581 -36.07 -5.07 -4.89
CA ALA A 581 -35.43 -5.86 -3.85
C ALA A 581 -34.85 -4.98 -2.73
N ALA A 582 -34.18 -3.87 -3.07
CA ALA A 582 -33.63 -2.95 -2.09
C ALA A 582 -34.72 -2.22 -1.30
N VAL A 583 -35.71 -1.63 -1.98
CA VAL A 583 -36.80 -0.88 -1.34
C VAL A 583 -37.65 -1.77 -0.44
N ARG A 584 -37.91 -3.03 -0.85
CA ARG A 584 -38.61 -4.00 0.00
C ARG A 584 -37.86 -4.24 1.32
N ARG A 585 -36.54 -4.45 1.28
CA ARG A 585 -35.74 -4.64 2.50
C ARG A 585 -35.69 -3.38 3.36
N ILE A 586 -35.69 -2.20 2.74
CA ILE A 586 -35.78 -0.92 3.44
C ILE A 586 -37.12 -0.80 4.19
N ALA A 587 -38.22 -1.21 3.57
CA ALA A 587 -39.54 -1.24 4.20
C ALA A 587 -39.62 -2.25 5.36
N GLU A 588 -39.06 -3.45 5.18
CA GLU A 588 -38.96 -4.48 6.24
C GLU A 588 -38.21 -3.97 7.47
N ALA A 589 -37.20 -3.09 7.29
CA ALA A 589 -36.48 -2.45 8.38
C ALA A 589 -37.24 -1.32 9.08
N GLY A 590 -38.47 -0.99 8.64
CA GLY A 590 -39.31 0.03 9.25
C GLY A 590 -38.88 1.47 8.96
N ALA A 591 -38.11 1.71 7.89
CA ALA A 591 -37.62 3.04 7.56
C ALA A 591 -38.74 4.09 7.45
N SER A 592 -38.50 5.27 8.03
CA SER A 592 -39.45 6.40 8.03
C SER A 592 -39.53 7.11 6.68
N SER A 593 -38.49 6.98 5.86
CA SER A 593 -38.41 7.57 4.52
C SER A 593 -37.33 6.88 3.70
N VAL A 594 -37.41 6.99 2.37
CA VAL A 594 -36.34 6.57 1.46
C VAL A 594 -36.10 7.67 0.43
N SER A 595 -34.82 8.01 0.21
CA SER A 595 -34.42 8.98 -0.80
C SER A 595 -33.35 8.39 -1.71
N ALA A 596 -33.53 8.53 -3.03
CA ALA A 596 -32.63 7.94 -4.02
C ALA A 596 -31.59 8.94 -4.52
N ILE A 597 -30.33 8.53 -4.59
CA ILE A 597 -29.27 9.30 -5.23
C ILE A 597 -28.46 8.42 -6.19
N ALA A 598 -28.47 8.81 -7.46
CA ALA A 598 -27.62 8.18 -8.48
C ALA A 598 -26.15 8.55 -8.28
N LEU A 599 -25.26 7.63 -8.65
CA LEU A 599 -23.81 7.85 -8.60
C LEU A 599 -23.43 9.14 -9.34
N HIS A 600 -22.68 10.00 -8.65
CA HIS A 600 -21.93 11.08 -9.28
C HIS A 600 -20.45 10.71 -9.33
N LEU A 601 -19.77 11.10 -10.41
CA LEU A 601 -18.35 10.85 -10.65
C LEU A 601 -17.64 12.18 -10.88
N ARG A 602 -17.27 12.84 -9.79
CA ARG A 602 -16.43 14.04 -9.83
C ARG A 602 -15.00 13.70 -10.30
N PRO A 603 -14.22 14.66 -10.82
CA PRO A 603 -12.80 14.45 -11.11
C PRO A 603 -12.06 13.82 -9.91
N GLY A 604 -11.13 12.91 -10.19
CA GLY A 604 -10.48 12.01 -9.22
C GLY A 604 -11.25 10.71 -9.01
N ALA A 605 -12.52 10.82 -8.59
CA ALA A 605 -13.40 9.65 -8.37
C ALA A 605 -13.83 8.99 -9.69
N ARG A 606 -14.00 9.78 -10.76
CA ARG A 606 -14.37 9.27 -12.09
C ARG A 606 -13.32 8.34 -12.66
N GLU A 607 -12.07 8.78 -12.70
CA GLU A 607 -10.93 8.01 -13.17
C GLU A 607 -10.79 6.74 -12.32
N TRP A 608 -11.18 6.81 -11.04
CA TRP A 608 -11.29 5.66 -10.16
C TRP A 608 -12.29 4.63 -10.58
N PHE A 609 -13.52 5.08 -10.70
CA PHE A 609 -14.62 4.21 -11.04
C PHE A 609 -14.46 3.65 -12.45
N MET A 610 -13.99 4.46 -13.41
CA MET A 610 -13.75 4.04 -14.79
C MET A 610 -12.64 3.00 -14.93
N ARG A 611 -11.61 3.05 -14.08
CA ARG A 611 -10.57 2.01 -14.05
C ARG A 611 -11.11 0.71 -13.45
N TRP A 612 -11.84 0.79 -12.34
CA TRP A 612 -12.53 -0.37 -11.76
C TRP A 612 -13.51 -1.00 -12.77
N LEU A 613 -14.27 -0.20 -13.51
CA LEU A 613 -15.13 -0.68 -14.59
C LEU A 613 -14.33 -1.40 -15.68
N ARG A 614 -13.21 -0.84 -16.15
CA ARG A 614 -12.34 -1.50 -17.15
C ARG A 614 -11.83 -2.86 -16.68
N GLU A 615 -11.53 -3.00 -15.39
CA GLU A 615 -11.01 -4.24 -14.81
C GLU A 615 -12.11 -5.27 -14.52
N CYS A 616 -13.22 -4.84 -13.94
CA CYS A 616 -14.23 -5.74 -13.38
C CYS A 616 -15.46 -5.90 -14.27
N ARG A 617 -15.83 -4.88 -15.05
CA ARG A 617 -17.05 -4.79 -15.87
C ARG A 617 -16.78 -4.07 -17.20
N PRO A 618 -15.85 -4.57 -18.04
CA PRO A 618 -15.38 -3.87 -19.24
C PRO A 618 -16.52 -3.53 -20.22
N GLU A 619 -17.59 -4.33 -20.23
CA GLU A 619 -18.79 -4.11 -21.04
C GLU A 619 -19.54 -2.82 -20.66
N LEU A 620 -19.34 -2.30 -19.45
CA LEU A 620 -19.98 -1.09 -18.95
C LEU A 620 -19.15 0.17 -19.16
N VAL A 621 -17.91 0.07 -19.63
CA VAL A 621 -17.02 1.22 -19.84
C VAL A 621 -17.62 2.23 -20.83
N ALA A 622 -17.96 1.79 -22.04
CA ALA A 622 -18.53 2.67 -23.06
C ALA A 622 -19.89 3.28 -22.65
N PRO A 623 -20.83 2.54 -22.02
CA PRO A 623 -22.03 3.13 -21.42
C PRO A 623 -21.74 4.23 -20.39
N TYR A 624 -20.78 4.02 -19.49
CA TYR A 624 -20.41 5.01 -18.48
C TYR A 624 -19.70 6.24 -19.08
N GLU A 625 -18.85 6.05 -20.09
CA GLU A 625 -18.23 7.17 -20.82
C GLU A 625 -19.29 8.08 -21.45
N ARG A 626 -20.37 7.49 -21.99
CA ARG A 626 -21.51 8.27 -22.50
C ARG A 626 -22.28 8.97 -21.39
N LEU A 627 -22.62 8.27 -20.30
CA LEU A 627 -23.40 8.83 -19.19
C LEU A 627 -22.70 10.00 -18.49
N TYR A 628 -21.38 9.90 -18.30
CA TYR A 628 -20.58 10.90 -17.58
C TYR A 628 -19.76 11.80 -18.52
N GLY A 629 -19.93 11.67 -19.83
CA GLY A 629 -19.16 12.42 -20.84
C GLY A 629 -19.27 13.94 -20.70
N ARG A 630 -20.42 14.44 -20.22
CA ARG A 630 -20.73 15.88 -20.11
C ARG A 630 -20.54 16.47 -18.71
N GLY A 631 -20.16 15.68 -17.71
CA GLY A 631 -19.97 16.18 -16.34
C GLY A 631 -20.02 15.09 -15.27
N ALA A 632 -19.99 15.52 -14.00
CA ALA A 632 -19.93 14.61 -12.85
C ALA A 632 -21.26 13.89 -12.55
N TYR A 633 -22.39 14.37 -13.06
CA TYR A 633 -23.71 13.82 -12.77
C TYR A 633 -24.27 13.11 -13.99
N VAL A 634 -25.02 12.02 -13.76
CA VAL A 634 -25.86 11.43 -14.81
C VAL A 634 -26.92 12.42 -15.30
N PRO A 635 -27.44 12.29 -16.53
CA PRO A 635 -28.47 13.17 -17.08
C PRO A 635 -29.70 13.36 -16.16
N LYS A 636 -30.33 14.54 -16.18
CA LYS A 636 -31.45 14.88 -15.26
C LYS A 636 -32.66 13.96 -15.43
N ASP A 637 -32.95 13.56 -16.67
CA ASP A 637 -33.97 12.57 -17.02
C ASP A 637 -33.67 11.21 -16.38
N TYR A 638 -32.41 10.77 -16.40
CA TYR A 638 -31.99 9.55 -15.70
C TYR A 638 -32.25 9.65 -14.19
N GLN A 639 -31.86 10.77 -13.56
CA GLN A 639 -32.09 10.98 -12.12
C GLN A 639 -33.59 10.94 -11.79
N ARG A 640 -34.42 11.64 -12.56
CA ARG A 640 -35.88 11.66 -12.38
C ARG A 640 -36.49 10.27 -12.52
N ARG A 641 -36.06 9.47 -13.50
CA ARG A 641 -36.53 8.10 -13.70
C ARG A 641 -36.24 7.23 -12.47
N ILE A 642 -35.02 7.31 -11.93
CA ILE A 642 -34.63 6.54 -10.75
C ILE A 642 -35.42 6.99 -9.50
N SER A 643 -35.49 8.30 -9.25
CA SER A 643 -36.23 8.84 -8.11
C SER A 643 -37.72 8.50 -8.18
N ALA A 644 -38.35 8.61 -9.36
CA ALA A 644 -39.75 8.25 -9.56
C ALA A 644 -39.99 6.75 -9.28
N LYS A 645 -39.08 5.88 -9.76
CA LYS A 645 -39.24 4.44 -9.52
C LYS A 645 -39.08 4.06 -8.05
N VAL A 646 -38.14 4.69 -7.34
CA VAL A 646 -37.97 4.48 -5.90
C VAL A 646 -39.18 5.00 -5.12
N ALA A 647 -39.76 6.14 -5.52
CA ALA A 647 -40.98 6.67 -4.91
C ALA A 647 -42.19 5.73 -5.10
N GLU A 648 -42.41 5.23 -6.32
CA GLU A 648 -43.46 4.23 -6.61
C GLU A 648 -43.30 2.97 -5.75
N LEU A 649 -42.08 2.46 -5.61
CA LEU A 649 -41.80 1.30 -4.77
C LEU A 649 -41.97 1.61 -3.28
N ALA A 650 -41.61 2.81 -2.84
CA ALA A 650 -41.79 3.25 -1.46
C ALA A 650 -43.27 3.29 -1.08
N GLU A 651 -44.13 3.80 -1.96
CA GLU A 651 -45.58 3.78 -1.81
C GLU A 651 -46.13 2.36 -1.78
N LYS A 652 -45.72 1.51 -2.74
CA LYS A 652 -46.09 0.09 -2.80
C LYS A 652 -45.79 -0.67 -1.50
N TYR A 653 -44.64 -0.41 -0.89
CA TYR A 653 -44.21 -1.08 0.34
C TYR A 653 -44.52 -0.30 1.63
N GLY A 654 -45.25 0.82 1.54
CA GLY A 654 -45.74 1.57 2.70
C GLY A 654 -44.67 2.34 3.49
N ILE A 655 -43.52 2.67 2.90
CA ILE A 655 -42.49 3.49 3.56
C ILE A 655 -43.02 4.90 3.81
N GLY A 656 -42.91 5.39 5.04
CA GLY A 656 -43.41 6.71 5.45
C GLY A 656 -44.90 6.78 5.80
N SER A 657 -45.64 5.67 5.72
CA SER A 657 -47.04 5.59 6.17
C SER A 657 -47.20 5.55 7.70
N ARG A 658 -46.15 5.14 8.43
CA ARG A 658 -46.11 5.13 9.89
C ARG A 658 -45.71 6.52 10.40
N ARG A 659 -46.67 7.26 10.99
CA ARG A 659 -46.41 8.53 11.69
C ARG A 659 -45.33 8.30 12.76
N ASN A 660 -44.26 9.08 12.72
CA ASN A 660 -43.27 9.12 13.78
C ASN A 660 -43.96 9.64 15.06
N PRO A 661 -44.05 8.86 16.17
CA PRO A 661 -44.81 9.25 17.36
C PRO A 661 -44.32 10.53 18.04
N ARG A 662 -43.07 10.95 17.77
CA ARG A 662 -42.37 12.05 18.45
C ARG A 662 -42.11 13.28 17.58
N ARG A 663 -42.96 13.59 16.59
CA ARG A 663 -42.84 14.86 15.85
C ARG A 663 -43.25 16.03 16.77
N LEU A 664 -42.27 16.66 17.42
CA LEU A 664 -42.45 18.01 17.96
C LEU A 664 -42.87 18.91 16.78
N SER A 665 -43.93 19.70 16.97
CA SER A 665 -44.48 20.57 15.93
C SER A 665 -43.42 21.56 15.44
N ALA A 666 -43.14 21.56 14.14
CA ALA A 666 -42.24 22.52 13.52
C ALA A 666 -42.69 23.97 13.80
N PRO A 667 -41.78 24.92 14.07
CA PRO A 667 -42.14 26.32 14.13
C PRO A 667 -42.61 26.80 12.74
N PRO A 668 -43.58 27.74 12.67
CA PRO A 668 -44.12 28.21 11.40
C PRO A 668 -43.02 28.88 10.55
N PRO A 669 -43.12 28.81 9.21
CA PRO A 669 -42.17 29.47 8.33
C PRO A 669 -42.17 30.99 8.60
N PRO A 670 -41.01 31.66 8.55
CA PRO A 670 -40.94 33.11 8.71
C PRO A 670 -41.75 33.81 7.61
N PRO A 671 -42.41 34.95 7.91
CA PRO A 671 -43.22 35.66 6.92
C PRO A 671 -42.35 36.08 5.73
N ALA A 672 -42.90 35.92 4.52
CA ALA A 672 -42.24 36.33 3.29
C ALA A 672 -41.88 37.82 3.37
N ALA A 673 -40.60 38.16 3.17
CA ALA A 673 -40.15 39.54 3.12
C ALA A 673 -40.87 40.27 1.97
N PRO A 674 -41.34 41.52 2.17
CA PRO A 674 -41.98 42.29 1.12
C PRO A 674 -40.98 42.49 -0.03
N GLY A 675 -41.42 42.16 -1.25
CA GLY A 675 -40.61 42.33 -2.46
C GLY A 675 -40.20 43.79 -2.66
N PRO A 676 -39.04 44.05 -3.29
CA PRO A 676 -38.59 45.41 -3.55
C PRO A 676 -39.61 46.13 -4.44
N VAL A 677 -40.03 47.30 -3.97
CA VAL A 677 -40.86 48.27 -4.69
C VAL A 677 -40.15 48.68 -5.96
N ALA A 678 -40.88 48.69 -7.08
CA ALA A 678 -40.40 49.16 -8.35
C ALA A 678 -40.10 50.67 -8.29
N GLU A 679 -38.84 51.06 -8.43
CA GLU A 679 -38.46 52.40 -8.87
C GLU A 679 -38.12 52.33 -10.36
N GLN A 680 -39.06 52.84 -11.17
CA GLN A 680 -38.84 53.28 -12.54
C GLN A 680 -37.84 54.45 -12.54
N LEU A 681 -36.90 54.46 -13.48
CA LEU A 681 -36.28 55.66 -14.09
C LEU A 681 -35.66 55.23 -15.45
N PRO A 682 -35.53 56.13 -16.44
CA PRO A 682 -36.33 56.07 -17.65
C PRO A 682 -35.54 55.80 -18.95
N LEU A 683 -36.30 55.40 -19.96
CA LEU A 683 -36.03 55.35 -21.40
C LEU A 683 -34.84 56.19 -21.88
N LEU A 684 -33.85 55.52 -22.49
CA LEU A 684 -33.33 55.75 -23.84
C LEU A 684 -32.54 54.54 -24.33
#